data_AF-A0A225DGE8-F1
#
_entry.id   AF-A0A225DGE8-F1
#
_cell.length_a   1.000
_cell.length_b   1.000
_cell.length_c   1.000
_cell.angle_alpha   90.00
_cell.angle_beta   90.00
_cell.angle_gamma   90.00
#
_symmetry.space_group_name_H-M   'P 1'
#
loop_
_entity.id
_entity.type
_entity.pdbx_description
1 polymer ?
#
loop_
_entity_poly.entity_id
_entity_poly.type
_entity_poly.pdbx_seq_one_letter_code
_entity_poly.pdbx_strand_id
1 'polypeptide(L)'
;MSKRKSVRLAAEVLESRDTPTTFTVTNSNDSGSGSLRDAITQATADGGADTIVFSPTITGTTVFLTTEGDTTYGPAAFLIKTPITIQGTGETIEREPPFVPGVPTAPDMRLFSVAGSGSLTLDNLTLSNGAARGTGSAFTGSDGIGGAIYNTGQLTLNGCTLTNNSALGGAATGDVNPPTGNTGGGGGGFTSGGQASNNPSAMTVDFQNAATMSPNAGYTGGGGSTRYATPADGSNLNDLPGGDGWGGAVFNFGGSLTVVNSTFTGNSAVGGEGNLSAVGTGFGGAILNLDGSATLVNDTLVGDTVGGTPAGGEVENLSLAISLGGSTPATTATLTIANTILDNSSAVSDLTNQQTDGTATVNATGPNIVEFAAQNLGGTVSGTAFTTTNPDLGALGYNFGPTETMVPKTGSPAIDAGSNAAASAAGLTTDQRFTDFLRVYNGTVDIGAVEVQPNPPSPPTYYTVPPPPVPLTNPKLSPIAVSGQSDGSAQLYSPGAGGIYNSTPTATLQPFGPIGTDVRVATADVNGDGTPDTIFATGPGVPFQVAVVSGADNSTFLVQPFFPFESSFTGGGFVSAGYFLGNGRADIVVSPDEGGGPRVSVYALASSGNLVTIANFFGIADPNFRGGARTAVGDVNDDGVPDLIVAAGTGGGPRVTVFNGKTIENSSPTVMADFFAFPDDAATLRNGVYVAAGDVNGDGHADLIFGGGPGGAPRVLILSGLLVAQGNLQGAQDAPIDNFFAGSSLDRGGIRVAAVNADGDDLADLMVGSGQGDMANVVGYLGTSLVTGTPTVTSFLNAFGGATLSDGVYVG
;
A
#
# COMPACT_ATOMS: atom_id res chain seq x y z
N MET A 1 40.94 25.12 74.02
CA MET A 1 39.57 25.14 73.45
C MET A 1 39.68 25.10 71.93
N SER A 2 39.61 23.89 71.34
CA SER A 2 39.73 23.71 69.89
C SER A 2 38.33 23.73 69.25
N LYS A 3 38.08 24.71 68.38
CA LYS A 3 36.81 24.90 67.66
C LYS A 3 36.62 23.73 66.68
N ARG A 4 35.57 22.93 66.87
CA ARG A 4 35.13 21.94 65.87
C ARG A 4 34.69 22.68 64.60
N LYS A 5 35.37 22.41 63.48
CA LYS A 5 34.93 22.83 62.14
C LYS A 5 33.62 22.11 61.83
N SER A 6 32.55 22.88 61.63
CA SER A 6 31.31 22.40 61.04
C SER A 6 31.59 22.04 59.58
N VAL A 7 31.43 20.77 59.24
CA VAL A 7 31.36 20.31 57.85
C VAL A 7 29.97 20.69 57.35
N ARG A 8 29.87 21.59 56.38
CA ARG A 8 28.64 21.81 55.62
C ARG A 8 28.52 20.66 54.63
N LEU A 9 27.46 19.87 54.77
CA LEU A 9 27.00 18.98 53.70
C LEU A 9 26.52 19.89 52.57
N ALA A 10 27.20 19.87 51.43
CA ALA A 10 26.67 20.41 50.19
C ALA A 10 25.94 19.28 49.48
N ALA A 11 24.64 19.47 49.24
CA ALA A 11 23.93 18.69 48.24
C ALA A 11 24.27 19.34 46.90
N GLU A 12 25.07 18.67 46.08
CA GLU A 12 25.22 19.02 44.67
C GLU A 12 23.97 18.49 43.96
N VAL A 13 23.27 19.37 43.23
CA VAL A 13 22.21 18.93 42.32
C VAL A 13 22.94 18.18 41.20
N LEU A 14 22.89 16.85 41.25
CA LEU A 14 23.14 16.03 40.07
C LEU A 14 22.20 16.56 38.99
N GLU A 15 22.76 16.96 37.84
CA GLU A 15 22.04 17.25 36.61
C GLU A 15 20.88 16.26 36.40
N SER A 16 19.72 16.73 35.92
CA SER A 16 18.61 15.82 35.63
C SER A 16 19.10 14.81 34.60
N ARG A 17 19.26 13.56 35.04
CA ARG A 17 19.48 12.44 34.14
C ARG A 17 18.11 12.05 33.62
N ASP A 18 17.54 12.93 32.80
CA ASP A 18 16.35 12.61 32.02
C ASP A 18 16.84 11.74 30.86
N THR A 19 17.12 10.47 31.17
CA THR A 19 17.29 9.46 30.12
C THR A 19 15.96 9.38 29.39
N PRO A 20 15.95 9.48 28.04
CA PRO A 20 14.70 9.40 27.29
C PRO A 20 13.87 8.20 27.72
N THR A 21 12.60 8.43 28.03
CA THR A 21 11.70 7.33 28.38
C THR A 21 11.38 6.59 27.08
N THR A 22 11.39 5.26 27.14
CA THR A 22 10.99 4.44 26.00
C THR A 22 9.56 3.96 26.21
N PHE A 23 8.66 4.32 25.29
CA PHE A 23 7.30 3.80 25.22
C PHE A 23 7.19 2.79 24.08
N THR A 24 6.44 1.71 24.31
CA THR A 24 6.31 0.62 23.33
C THR A 24 4.90 0.56 22.79
N VAL A 25 4.76 0.67 21.47
CA VAL A 25 3.52 0.35 20.76
C VAL A 25 3.41 -1.17 20.66
N THR A 26 2.26 -1.74 21.05
CA THR A 26 2.07 -3.19 21.17
C THR A 26 0.91 -3.72 20.32
N ASN A 27 0.10 -2.82 19.75
CA ASN A 27 -0.97 -3.14 18.81
C ASN A 27 -1.12 -2.01 17.78
N SER A 28 -1.72 -2.34 16.63
CA SER A 28 -1.96 -1.42 15.51
C SER A 28 -3.27 -0.63 15.60
N ASN A 29 -3.94 -0.65 16.75
CA ASN A 29 -5.20 0.09 16.90
C ASN A 29 -4.95 1.60 16.86
N ASP A 30 -5.90 2.36 16.30
CA ASP A 30 -5.86 3.84 16.29
C ASP A 30 -5.79 4.45 17.71
N SER A 31 -6.41 3.80 18.70
CA SER A 31 -6.49 4.31 20.06
C SER A 31 -6.59 3.19 21.11
N GLY A 32 -6.51 3.58 22.39
CA GLY A 32 -6.54 2.66 23.52
C GLY A 32 -5.15 2.19 23.94
N SER A 33 -5.09 1.44 25.04
CA SER A 33 -3.81 1.08 25.66
C SER A 33 -2.91 0.30 24.70
N GLY A 34 -1.65 0.71 24.61
CA GLY A 34 -0.65 0.08 23.75
C GLY A 34 -0.69 0.50 22.28
N SER A 35 -1.57 1.43 21.89
CA SER A 35 -1.57 2.05 20.56
C SER A 35 -0.46 3.09 20.40
N LEU A 36 -0.17 3.50 19.16
CA LEU A 36 0.72 4.63 18.88
C LEU A 36 0.21 5.92 19.54
N ARG A 37 -1.11 6.14 19.53
CA ARG A 37 -1.74 7.29 20.16
C ARG A 37 -1.54 7.32 21.67
N ASP A 38 -1.63 6.16 22.32
CA ASP A 38 -1.34 6.02 23.75
C ASP A 38 0.13 6.30 24.05
N ALA A 39 1.06 5.77 23.25
CA ALA A 39 2.50 6.04 23.40
C ALA A 39 2.85 7.53 23.24
N ILE A 40 2.30 8.20 22.21
CA ILE A 40 2.48 9.65 22.00
C ILE A 40 1.88 10.45 23.15
N THR A 41 0.70 10.04 23.66
CA THR A 41 0.06 10.70 24.81
C THR A 41 0.95 10.61 26.05
N GLN A 42 1.57 9.45 26.30
CA GLN A 42 2.48 9.25 27.42
C GLN A 42 3.76 10.09 27.26
N ALA A 43 4.39 10.06 26.08
CA ALA A 43 5.56 10.86 25.72
C ALA A 43 5.31 12.39 25.65
N THR A 44 4.05 12.81 25.68
CA THR A 44 3.70 14.24 25.77
C THR A 44 3.50 14.64 27.24
N ALA A 45 3.08 13.71 28.10
CA ALA A 45 2.70 13.98 29.48
C ALA A 45 3.89 14.14 30.42
N ASP A 46 5.02 13.49 30.12
CA ASP A 46 6.30 13.67 30.82
C ASP A 46 6.98 15.02 30.50
N GLY A 47 6.70 15.59 29.32
CA GLY A 47 7.30 16.84 28.85
C GLY A 47 8.77 16.71 28.45
N GLY A 48 9.30 15.49 28.44
CA GLY A 48 10.70 15.16 28.21
C GLY A 48 11.03 14.95 26.73
N ALA A 49 12.25 14.49 26.48
CA ALA A 49 12.60 13.93 25.18
C ALA A 49 12.43 12.42 25.27
N ASP A 50 11.58 11.84 24.42
CA ASP A 50 11.16 10.44 24.59
C ASP A 50 11.26 9.66 23.28
N THR A 51 11.39 8.35 23.41
CA THR A 51 11.51 7.42 22.28
C THR A 51 10.31 6.48 22.28
N ILE A 52 9.65 6.38 21.13
CA ILE A 52 8.58 5.42 20.88
C ILE A 52 9.15 4.34 19.98
N VAL A 53 8.98 3.09 20.39
CA VAL A 53 9.40 1.90 19.63
C VAL A 53 8.20 0.99 19.38
N PHE A 54 8.26 0.21 18.32
CA PHE A 54 7.27 -0.83 18.06
C PHE A 54 7.68 -2.17 18.68
N SER A 55 6.72 -2.88 19.25
CA SER A 55 6.93 -4.24 19.75
C SER A 55 7.30 -5.15 18.57
N PRO A 56 8.23 -6.11 18.76
CA PRO A 56 8.55 -7.10 17.72
C PRO A 56 7.34 -7.91 17.21
N THR A 57 6.23 -7.90 17.94
CA THR A 57 4.97 -8.57 17.56
C THR A 57 4.13 -7.81 16.54
N ILE A 58 4.45 -6.54 16.27
CA ILE A 58 3.74 -5.68 15.31
C ILE A 58 4.70 -5.03 14.30
N THR A 59 5.91 -5.58 14.16
CA THR A 59 6.93 -5.12 13.22
C THR A 59 6.37 -5.05 11.80
N GLY A 60 6.58 -3.92 11.13
CA GLY A 60 6.18 -3.73 9.73
C GLY A 60 4.67 -3.69 9.49
N THR A 61 3.85 -3.67 10.55
CA THR A 61 2.39 -3.61 10.40
C THR A 61 1.92 -2.19 10.08
N THR A 62 0.71 -2.08 9.53
CA THR A 62 0.04 -0.79 9.33
C THR A 62 -0.73 -0.38 10.57
N VAL A 63 -0.51 0.85 11.05
CA VAL A 63 -1.30 1.56 12.05
C VAL A 63 -2.32 2.44 11.32
N PHE A 64 -3.56 1.98 11.27
CA PHE A 64 -4.65 2.73 10.65
C PHE A 64 -5.19 3.81 11.59
N LEU A 65 -5.21 5.05 11.10
CA LEU A 65 -5.69 6.22 11.81
C LEU A 65 -7.09 6.58 11.31
N THR A 66 -8.07 6.52 12.21
CA THR A 66 -9.48 6.78 11.92
C THR A 66 -10.01 8.04 12.59
N THR A 67 -9.25 8.61 13.53
CA THR A 67 -9.68 9.70 14.40
C THR A 67 -8.71 10.87 14.44
N GLU A 68 -9.27 12.08 14.45
CA GLU A 68 -8.52 13.33 14.68
C GLU A 68 -8.06 13.41 16.13
N GLY A 69 -6.78 13.75 16.34
CA GLY A 69 -6.23 14.08 17.65
C GLY A 69 -6.03 15.58 17.87
N ASP A 70 -5.97 16.37 16.79
CA ASP A 70 -5.81 17.82 16.84
C ASP A 70 -6.50 18.51 15.66
N THR A 71 -6.96 19.73 15.89
CA THR A 71 -7.56 20.61 14.87
C THR A 71 -6.94 22.01 14.84
N THR A 72 -5.88 22.25 15.64
CA THR A 72 -5.29 23.58 15.86
C THR A 72 -4.84 24.23 14.55
N TYR A 73 -4.27 23.44 13.63
CA TYR A 73 -3.83 23.89 12.31
C TYR A 73 -4.57 23.16 11.19
N GLY A 74 -5.81 22.75 11.47
CA GLY A 74 -6.56 21.77 10.67
C GLY A 74 -6.43 20.36 11.25
N PRO A 75 -7.29 19.42 10.79
CA PRO A 75 -7.35 18.05 11.28
C PRO A 75 -6.01 17.33 11.13
N ALA A 76 -5.52 16.79 12.24
CA ALA A 76 -4.35 15.93 12.30
C ALA A 76 -4.61 14.78 13.28
N ALA A 77 -4.08 13.59 12.98
CA ALA A 77 -4.15 12.48 13.91
C ALA A 77 -3.29 12.73 15.16
N PHE A 78 -2.10 13.32 15.00
CA PHE A 78 -1.18 13.60 16.11
C PHE A 78 -0.67 15.04 16.11
N LEU A 79 -0.63 15.64 17.30
CA LEU A 79 0.03 16.93 17.54
C LEU A 79 1.26 16.73 18.42
N ILE A 80 2.42 17.08 17.88
CA ILE A 80 3.71 16.96 18.56
C ILE A 80 4.08 18.32 19.16
N LYS A 81 4.20 18.35 20.50
CA LYS A 81 4.55 19.55 21.28
C LYS A 81 5.84 19.41 22.08
N THR A 82 6.28 18.19 22.30
CA THR A 82 7.51 17.79 23.00
C THR A 82 8.47 17.11 22.01
N PRO A 83 9.75 16.94 22.37
CA PRO A 83 10.66 16.13 21.57
C PRO A 83 10.30 14.63 21.60
N ILE A 84 9.90 14.08 20.45
CA ILE A 84 9.54 12.67 20.28
C ILE A 84 10.36 12.08 19.14
N THR A 85 10.99 10.92 19.39
CA THR A 85 11.56 10.07 18.34
C THR A 85 10.69 8.83 18.19
N ILE A 86 10.20 8.54 17.00
CA ILE A 86 9.46 7.32 16.70
C ILE A 86 10.37 6.43 15.85
N GLN A 87 10.80 5.31 16.43
CA GLN A 87 11.68 4.35 15.81
C GLN A 87 10.86 3.19 15.25
N GLY A 88 10.62 3.25 13.96
CA GLY A 88 10.01 2.18 13.19
C GLY A 88 10.98 1.03 12.92
N THR A 89 10.38 -0.11 12.61
CA THR A 89 10.99 -1.29 12.02
C THR A 89 10.42 -1.57 10.62
N GLY A 90 9.80 -0.56 9.99
CA GLY A 90 9.11 -0.64 8.70
C GLY A 90 7.59 -0.46 8.79
N GLU A 91 7.05 -0.01 9.92
CA GLU A 91 5.60 0.18 10.06
C GLU A 91 5.08 1.28 9.16
N THR A 92 3.84 1.09 8.70
CA THR A 92 3.10 2.09 7.93
C THR A 92 2.17 2.84 8.88
N ILE A 93 2.26 4.16 8.91
CA ILE A 93 1.30 5.04 9.58
C ILE A 93 0.38 5.59 8.50
N GLU A 94 -0.86 5.12 8.50
CA GLU A 94 -1.79 5.34 7.40
C GLU A 94 -3.06 6.00 7.90
N ARG A 95 -3.53 7.04 7.20
CA ARG A 95 -4.92 7.46 7.36
C ARG A 95 -5.81 6.45 6.64
N GLU A 96 -6.80 5.91 7.35
CA GLU A 96 -7.75 4.95 6.76
C GLU A 96 -8.43 5.55 5.51
N PRO A 97 -8.44 4.86 4.36
CA PRO A 97 -9.12 5.34 3.16
C PRO A 97 -10.63 5.58 3.38
N PRO A 98 -11.25 6.52 2.65
CA PRO A 98 -12.63 6.96 2.90
C PRO A 98 -13.73 5.92 2.61
N PHE A 99 -13.39 4.67 2.31
CA PHE A 99 -14.36 3.60 2.12
C PHE A 99 -13.81 2.24 2.56
N VAL A 100 -13.77 2.03 3.88
CA VAL A 100 -13.56 0.71 4.50
C VAL A 100 -14.85 0.28 5.23
N PRO A 101 -15.58 -0.75 4.74
CA PRO A 101 -16.83 -1.19 5.36
C PRO A 101 -16.65 -1.66 6.81
N GLY A 102 -17.40 -1.06 7.75
CA GLY A 102 -17.39 -1.44 9.16
C GLY A 102 -16.36 -0.70 10.03
N VAL A 103 -15.50 0.12 9.43
CA VAL A 103 -14.58 1.05 10.11
C VAL A 103 -15.14 2.47 9.97
N PRO A 104 -15.09 3.32 11.01
CA PRO A 104 -15.47 4.72 10.86
C PRO A 104 -14.63 5.38 9.76
N THR A 105 -15.29 5.97 8.76
CA THR A 105 -14.62 6.71 7.70
C THR A 105 -13.71 7.76 8.31
N ALA A 106 -12.39 7.67 8.08
CA ALA A 106 -11.48 8.67 8.60
C ALA A 106 -11.80 10.02 7.97
N PRO A 107 -11.92 11.10 8.76
CA PRO A 107 -12.01 12.43 8.20
C PRO A 107 -10.75 12.74 7.41
N ASP A 108 -10.83 13.64 6.43
CA ASP A 108 -9.63 14.19 5.78
C ASP A 108 -8.78 14.85 6.86
N MET A 109 -7.64 14.22 7.17
CA MET A 109 -6.69 14.68 8.16
C MET A 109 -5.27 14.34 7.72
N ARG A 110 -4.32 15.15 8.19
CA ARG A 110 -2.90 14.80 8.12
C ARG A 110 -2.53 13.82 9.23
N LEU A 111 -1.39 13.16 9.09
CA LEU A 111 -0.90 12.22 10.09
C LEU A 111 -0.30 12.97 11.29
N PHE A 112 0.55 13.97 11.02
CA PHE A 112 1.24 14.73 12.06
C PHE A 112 1.14 16.26 11.87
N SER A 113 0.95 16.96 12.99
CA SER A 113 1.23 18.39 13.12
C SER A 113 2.37 18.57 14.13
N VAL A 114 3.46 19.23 13.73
CA VAL A 114 4.59 19.55 14.61
C VAL A 114 4.52 21.04 14.95
N ALA A 115 4.20 21.33 16.22
CA ALA A 115 4.12 22.70 16.71
C ALA A 115 5.51 23.35 16.80
N GLY A 116 5.59 24.69 16.85
CA GLY A 116 6.86 25.41 16.96
C GLY A 116 7.70 25.07 18.20
N SER A 117 7.10 24.52 19.26
CA SER A 117 7.81 23.99 20.42
C SER A 117 8.18 22.51 20.31
N GLY A 118 7.59 21.79 19.36
CA GLY A 118 7.75 20.36 19.16
C GLY A 118 8.98 20.00 18.34
N SER A 119 9.45 18.78 18.55
CA SER A 119 10.49 18.16 17.73
C SER A 119 10.07 16.73 17.44
N LEU A 120 10.00 16.35 16.17
CA LEU A 120 9.65 15.00 15.75
C LEU A 120 10.79 14.41 14.93
N THR A 121 11.27 13.24 15.34
CA THR A 121 12.12 12.39 14.51
C THR A 121 11.34 11.13 14.16
N LEU A 122 11.24 10.82 12.87
CA LEU A 122 10.67 9.59 12.35
C LEU A 122 11.80 8.79 11.71
N ASP A 123 12.03 7.58 12.23
CA ASP A 123 12.99 6.65 11.68
C ASP A 123 12.24 5.45 11.09
N ASN A 124 12.50 5.09 9.83
CA ASN A 124 12.12 3.81 9.22
C ASN A 124 10.61 3.52 9.21
N LEU A 125 9.84 4.52 8.80
CA LEU A 125 8.39 4.45 8.73
C LEU A 125 7.92 4.79 7.32
N THR A 126 6.82 4.16 6.92
CA THR A 126 6.02 4.61 5.77
C THR A 126 4.89 5.49 6.27
N LEU A 127 4.68 6.65 5.66
CA LEU A 127 3.56 7.55 5.94
C LEU A 127 2.70 7.63 4.68
N SER A 128 1.47 7.13 4.78
CA SER A 128 0.59 6.96 3.63
C SER A 128 -0.78 7.61 3.82
N ASN A 129 -1.35 8.01 2.68
CA ASN A 129 -2.75 8.41 2.53
C ASN A 129 -3.22 9.58 3.42
N GLY A 130 -2.30 10.35 3.98
CA GLY A 130 -2.62 11.60 4.68
C GLY A 130 -3.32 12.56 3.72
N ALA A 131 -4.41 13.18 4.16
CA ALA A 131 -5.24 14.03 3.31
C ALA A 131 -5.60 15.35 4.02
N ALA A 132 -4.94 16.44 3.67
CA ALA A 132 -5.25 17.76 4.20
C ALA A 132 -6.17 18.53 3.23
N ARG A 133 -7.46 18.61 3.52
CA ARG A 133 -8.43 19.31 2.67
C ARG A 133 -8.87 20.66 3.24
N GLY A 134 -8.76 21.70 2.43
CA GLY A 134 -9.34 23.00 2.67
C GLY A 134 -10.87 22.99 2.54
N THR A 135 -11.56 23.69 3.44
CA THR A 135 -13.00 23.92 3.35
C THR A 135 -13.38 24.78 2.15
N GLY A 136 -14.48 24.43 1.49
CA GLY A 136 -15.11 25.29 0.49
C GLY A 136 -16.01 26.34 1.12
N SER A 137 -16.10 27.51 0.50
CA SER A 137 -17.03 28.56 0.94
C SER A 137 -17.73 29.25 -0.25
N ALA A 138 -18.78 30.00 0.06
CA ALA A 138 -19.51 30.80 -0.93
C ALA A 138 -18.64 31.89 -1.60
N PHE A 139 -17.49 32.24 -1.00
CA PHE A 139 -16.67 33.37 -1.42
C PHE A 139 -15.26 32.96 -1.88
N THR A 140 -14.53 32.15 -1.11
CA THR A 140 -13.22 31.62 -1.50
C THR A 140 -13.03 30.22 -0.95
N GLY A 141 -12.19 29.40 -1.59
CA GLY A 141 -11.70 28.19 -0.94
C GLY A 141 -10.68 28.51 0.16
N SER A 142 -10.57 27.64 1.16
CA SER A 142 -9.46 27.66 2.12
C SER A 142 -8.38 26.64 1.72
N ASP A 143 -7.18 26.78 2.26
CA ASP A 143 -6.03 25.99 1.84
C ASP A 143 -6.03 24.58 2.44
N GLY A 144 -5.53 23.61 1.66
CA GLY A 144 -5.11 22.30 2.15
C GLY A 144 -3.62 22.35 2.47
N ILE A 145 -3.23 22.03 3.71
CA ILE A 145 -1.84 22.23 4.17
C ILE A 145 -1.23 20.94 4.75
N GLY A 146 -0.13 20.48 4.14
CA GLY A 146 0.68 19.33 4.54
C GLY A 146 -0.11 18.03 4.53
N GLY A 147 -0.13 17.30 3.41
CA GLY A 147 -0.95 16.09 3.27
C GLY A 147 -0.62 15.03 4.33
N ALA A 148 0.66 14.72 4.54
CA ALA A 148 1.11 13.86 5.64
C ALA A 148 1.44 14.66 6.89
N ILE A 149 2.24 15.72 6.74
CA ILE A 149 2.84 16.45 7.85
C ILE A 149 2.79 17.96 7.64
N TYR A 150 2.36 18.68 8.67
CA TYR A 150 2.54 20.12 8.80
C TYR A 150 3.56 20.43 9.90
N ASN A 151 4.65 21.12 9.57
CA ASN A 151 5.73 21.43 10.50
C ASN A 151 5.91 22.94 10.69
N THR A 152 5.93 23.36 11.96
CA THR A 152 6.37 24.71 12.38
C THR A 152 7.51 24.66 13.41
N GLY A 153 7.88 23.45 13.85
CA GLY A 153 8.96 23.17 14.79
C GLY A 153 10.14 22.48 14.11
N GLN A 154 10.63 21.39 14.72
CA GLN A 154 11.72 20.59 14.16
C GLN A 154 11.21 19.23 13.70
N LEU A 155 11.49 18.87 12.44
CA LEU A 155 11.13 17.59 11.85
C LEU A 155 12.37 16.93 11.22
N THR A 156 12.61 15.68 11.59
CA THR A 156 13.62 14.82 10.97
C THR A 156 12.95 13.56 10.43
N LEU A 157 13.18 13.27 9.16
CA LEU A 157 12.76 12.04 8.47
C LEU A 157 14.02 11.28 8.08
N ASN A 158 14.14 10.04 8.54
CA ASN A 158 15.33 9.24 8.33
C ASN A 158 14.93 7.81 7.94
N GLY A 159 15.29 7.38 6.73
CA GLY A 159 14.88 6.05 6.27
C GLY A 159 13.38 5.93 5.98
N CYS A 160 12.67 7.04 5.77
CA CYS A 160 11.22 7.05 5.65
C CYS A 160 10.74 6.92 4.20
N THR A 161 9.52 6.41 4.02
CA THR A 161 8.78 6.53 2.76
C THR A 161 7.55 7.39 2.97
N LEU A 162 7.31 8.40 2.13
CA LEU A 162 6.08 9.18 2.15
C LEU A 162 5.37 9.00 0.82
N THR A 163 4.22 8.35 0.86
CA THR A 163 3.51 7.93 -0.36
C THR A 163 2.03 8.27 -0.35
N ASN A 164 1.49 8.65 -1.50
CA ASN A 164 0.05 8.89 -1.71
C ASN A 164 -0.57 9.90 -0.74
N ASN A 165 0.18 10.89 -0.28
CA ASN A 165 -0.33 11.95 0.58
C ASN A 165 -0.84 13.13 -0.24
N SER A 166 -1.91 13.79 0.20
CA SER A 166 -2.56 14.83 -0.58
C SER A 166 -2.89 16.08 0.22
N ALA A 167 -2.51 17.24 -0.32
CA ALA A 167 -2.92 18.56 0.13
C ALA A 167 -3.89 19.16 -0.90
N LEU A 168 -5.15 19.35 -0.52
CA LEU A 168 -6.25 19.72 -1.42
C LEU A 168 -6.87 21.06 -1.01
N GLY A 169 -6.80 22.06 -1.87
CA GLY A 169 -7.50 23.33 -1.67
C GLY A 169 -9.02 23.17 -1.72
N GLY A 170 -9.73 24.00 -0.96
CA GLY A 170 -11.19 24.06 -0.94
C GLY A 170 -11.78 24.76 -2.17
N ALA A 171 -13.02 24.44 -2.51
CA ALA A 171 -13.69 25.08 -3.66
C ALA A 171 -14.38 26.41 -3.33
N ALA A 172 -14.45 27.34 -4.28
CA ALA A 172 -15.33 28.52 -4.21
C ALA A 172 -16.67 28.23 -4.91
N THR A 173 -17.80 28.23 -4.19
CA THR A 173 -19.09 27.74 -4.73
C THR A 173 -19.92 28.80 -5.47
N GLY A 174 -19.53 30.08 -5.43
CA GLY A 174 -20.20 31.16 -6.18
C GLY A 174 -21.65 31.45 -5.78
N ASP A 175 -22.16 30.88 -4.68
CA ASP A 175 -23.55 31.02 -4.27
C ASP A 175 -23.78 32.33 -3.48
N VAL A 176 -24.49 33.28 -4.08
CA VAL A 176 -24.78 34.61 -3.50
C VAL A 176 -25.77 34.56 -2.33
N ASN A 177 -26.26 33.38 -1.90
CA ASN A 177 -27.21 33.27 -0.78
C ASN A 177 -27.20 31.88 -0.11
N PRO A 178 -26.26 31.56 0.79
CA PRO A 178 -26.19 30.23 1.39
C PRO A 178 -27.36 30.00 2.37
N PRO A 179 -28.02 28.83 2.36
CA PRO A 179 -28.95 28.43 3.42
C PRO A 179 -28.19 28.40 4.75
N THR A 180 -28.77 29.01 5.79
CA THR A 180 -28.25 28.96 7.16
C THR A 180 -28.24 27.51 7.65
N GLY A 181 -27.10 26.84 7.53
CA GLY A 181 -26.92 25.48 8.03
C GLY A 181 -25.95 24.67 7.20
N ASN A 182 -24.66 25.03 7.22
CA ASN A 182 -23.60 24.10 6.85
C ASN A 182 -22.58 24.05 7.98
N THR A 183 -22.69 23.00 8.80
CA THR A 183 -21.66 22.55 9.73
C THR A 183 -20.81 21.53 8.98
N GLY A 184 -19.73 21.98 8.35
CA GLY A 184 -18.71 21.14 7.72
C GLY A 184 -17.35 21.44 8.36
N GLY A 185 -16.65 20.40 8.82
CA GLY A 185 -15.48 20.48 9.68
C GLY A 185 -14.23 21.11 9.03
N GLY A 186 -13.56 21.96 9.83
CA GLY A 186 -12.11 21.95 10.03
C GLY A 186 -11.20 22.17 8.83
N GLY A 187 -11.21 23.36 8.22
CA GLY A 187 -10.04 23.85 7.47
C GLY A 187 -9.26 24.77 8.39
N GLY A 188 -8.03 24.38 8.78
CA GLY A 188 -7.07 25.28 9.44
C GLY A 188 -6.48 26.33 8.50
N GLY A 189 -7.26 26.79 7.51
CA GLY A 189 -6.82 27.79 6.56
C GLY A 189 -6.64 29.14 7.24
N PHE A 190 -5.72 29.94 6.69
CA PHE A 190 -5.60 31.37 6.92
C PHE A 190 -6.92 32.07 6.55
N THR A 191 -7.91 32.02 7.44
CA THR A 191 -9.21 32.65 7.21
C THR A 191 -9.15 34.12 7.60
N SER A 192 -9.34 34.98 6.61
CA SER A 192 -9.43 36.44 6.75
C SER A 192 -10.67 36.89 7.53
N GLY A 193 -10.64 36.70 8.84
CA GLY A 193 -11.60 37.28 9.77
C GLY A 193 -11.32 38.78 9.99
N GLY A 194 -11.66 39.62 9.01
CA GLY A 194 -11.61 41.08 9.16
C GLY A 194 -12.86 41.63 9.84
N GLN A 195 -12.81 41.86 11.16
CA GLN A 195 -13.70 42.84 11.80
C GLN A 195 -13.29 44.24 11.33
N ALA A 196 -14.24 44.96 10.72
CA ALA A 196 -14.08 46.35 10.32
C ALA A 196 -13.73 47.23 11.53
N SER A 197 -12.58 47.91 11.50
CA SER A 197 -12.38 49.10 12.32
C SER A 197 -11.71 50.22 11.50
N ASN A 198 -12.43 51.34 11.41
CA ASN A 198 -12.04 52.52 10.66
C ASN A 198 -11.00 53.32 11.47
N ASN A 199 -9.71 53.03 11.36
CA ASN A 199 -8.67 53.96 11.84
C ASN A 199 -7.33 53.77 11.10
N PRO A 200 -6.79 54.78 10.39
CA PRO A 200 -5.64 54.61 9.50
C PRO A 200 -4.26 54.69 10.19
N SER A 201 -4.19 54.54 11.51
CA SER A 201 -2.95 54.75 12.25
C SER A 201 -2.82 53.78 13.42
N ALA A 202 -1.86 52.86 13.30
CA ALA A 202 -1.38 51.90 14.30
C ALA A 202 -2.31 50.72 14.66
N MET A 203 -1.99 49.54 14.12
CA MET A 203 -2.38 48.24 14.68
C MET A 203 -1.16 47.31 14.75
N THR A 204 -0.62 47.18 15.94
CA THR A 204 0.28 46.11 16.38
C THR A 204 -0.55 44.83 16.54
N VAL A 205 -0.10 43.70 15.99
CA VAL A 205 -0.79 42.40 16.08
C VAL A 205 0.01 41.47 17.00
N ASP A 206 -0.67 40.88 17.98
CA ASP A 206 -0.16 39.96 19.00
C ASP A 206 -0.50 38.51 18.60
N PHE A 207 0.51 37.63 18.56
CA PHE A 207 0.52 36.34 17.84
C PHE A 207 0.08 35.11 18.65
N GLN A 208 -0.60 35.28 19.79
CA GLN A 208 -0.84 34.15 20.70
C GLN A 208 -2.19 33.43 20.54
N ASN A 209 -2.98 33.70 19.50
CA ASN A 209 -4.29 33.05 19.34
C ASN A 209 -4.66 32.78 17.88
N ALA A 210 -4.59 31.52 17.46
CA ALA A 210 -4.74 31.00 16.09
C ALA A 210 -6.17 31.11 15.48
N ALA A 211 -7.02 32.03 15.95
CA ALA A 211 -8.44 32.03 15.60
C ALA A 211 -8.90 33.13 14.62
N THR A 212 -8.06 34.12 14.24
CA THR A 212 -8.47 35.18 13.30
C THR A 212 -7.25 35.80 12.60
N MET A 213 -6.97 35.47 11.33
CA MET A 213 -5.89 36.11 10.55
C MET A 213 -6.37 36.63 9.20
N SER A 214 -6.46 37.97 9.05
CA SER A 214 -6.55 38.65 7.74
C SER A 214 -5.17 38.81 7.09
N PRO A 215 -5.02 38.51 5.77
CA PRO A 215 -3.75 38.55 5.04
C PRO A 215 -3.51 39.94 4.43
N ASN A 216 -2.25 40.35 4.38
CA ASN A 216 -1.80 41.39 3.46
C ASN A 216 -0.33 41.15 3.07
N ALA A 217 -0.11 40.43 1.97
CA ALA A 217 0.97 40.62 0.98
C ALA A 217 0.99 39.45 -0.04
N GLY A 218 0.95 39.77 -1.35
CA GLY A 218 1.73 39.02 -2.35
C GLY A 218 0.99 38.06 -3.29
N TYR A 219 0.37 36.99 -2.79
CA TYR A 219 -0.31 35.99 -3.62
C TYR A 219 -1.78 35.94 -3.23
N THR A 220 -2.58 36.78 -3.88
CA THR A 220 -4.02 36.81 -3.66
C THR A 220 -4.70 35.83 -4.60
N GLY A 221 -5.17 34.71 -4.05
CA GLY A 221 -6.52 34.29 -4.39
C GLY A 221 -7.45 35.51 -4.26
N GLY A 222 -8.05 35.91 -5.38
CA GLY A 222 -8.97 37.04 -5.58
C GLY A 222 -9.79 37.43 -4.36
N GLY A 223 -9.70 38.71 -4.02
CA GLY A 223 -10.32 39.30 -2.84
C GLY A 223 -11.85 39.30 -2.87
N GLY A 224 -12.45 38.91 -1.74
CA GLY A 224 -13.84 39.18 -1.40
C GLY A 224 -13.98 40.52 -0.68
N SER A 225 -14.25 41.59 -1.44
CA SER A 225 -14.70 42.88 -0.92
C SER A 225 -16.13 42.80 -0.38
N THR A 226 -16.36 43.24 0.86
CA THR A 226 -17.71 43.52 1.34
C THR A 226 -18.14 44.93 0.92
N ARG A 227 -19.04 44.95 -0.08
CA ARG A 227 -19.87 46.07 -0.60
C ARG A 227 -19.21 47.07 -1.56
N TYR A 228 -19.65 47.00 -2.82
CA TYR A 228 -19.81 48.12 -3.77
C TYR A 228 -18.64 49.12 -3.86
N ALA A 229 -17.44 48.64 -4.19
CA ALA A 229 -16.42 49.49 -4.80
C ALA A 229 -15.81 48.77 -5.99
N THR A 230 -15.97 49.35 -7.18
CA THR A 230 -15.32 48.91 -8.42
C THR A 230 -13.79 48.98 -8.26
N PRO A 231 -13.03 47.93 -8.63
CA PRO A 231 -11.58 48.02 -8.75
C PRO A 231 -11.17 49.11 -9.75
N ALA A 232 -10.04 49.78 -9.48
CA ALA A 232 -9.54 50.88 -10.33
C ALA A 232 -9.03 50.42 -11.72
N ASP A 233 -8.97 49.10 -11.97
CA ASP A 233 -8.47 48.49 -13.21
C ASP A 233 -9.55 47.92 -14.14
N GLY A 234 -10.81 47.90 -13.73
CA GLY A 234 -11.94 47.43 -14.54
C GLY A 234 -12.07 45.90 -14.68
N SER A 235 -11.40 45.09 -13.85
CA SER A 235 -11.60 43.63 -13.80
C SER A 235 -12.98 43.23 -13.21
N ASN A 236 -13.53 42.11 -13.68
CA ASN A 236 -14.87 41.62 -13.33
C ASN A 236 -14.85 40.89 -11.97
N LEU A 237 -15.69 41.30 -11.03
CA LEU A 237 -15.78 40.79 -9.63
C LEU A 237 -16.41 39.37 -9.50
N ASN A 238 -16.35 38.53 -10.54
CA ASN A 238 -16.95 37.19 -10.55
C ASN A 238 -15.92 36.04 -10.49
N ASP A 239 -14.62 36.35 -10.54
CA ASP A 239 -13.54 35.36 -10.51
C ASP A 239 -13.07 35.12 -9.07
N LEU A 240 -13.75 34.20 -8.38
CA LEU A 240 -13.45 33.82 -7.00
C LEU A 240 -12.61 32.53 -7.01
N PRO A 241 -11.35 32.55 -6.52
CA PRO A 241 -10.51 31.36 -6.60
C PRO A 241 -10.80 30.34 -5.51
N GLY A 242 -10.53 29.08 -5.85
CA GLY A 242 -10.36 28.03 -4.85
C GLY A 242 -9.12 28.25 -3.99
N GLY A 243 -9.04 27.53 -2.88
CA GLY A 243 -7.90 27.58 -1.96
C GLY A 243 -6.70 26.83 -2.54
N ASP A 244 -5.53 27.04 -1.98
CA ASP A 244 -4.29 26.45 -2.48
C ASP A 244 -4.00 25.09 -1.81
N GLY A 245 -3.18 24.26 -2.46
CA GLY A 245 -2.63 23.02 -1.90
C GLY A 245 -1.15 23.23 -1.54
N TRP A 246 -0.78 23.06 -0.27
CA TRP A 246 0.57 23.37 0.24
C TRP A 246 1.25 22.09 0.70
N GLY A 247 2.27 21.62 -0.03
CA GLY A 247 3.09 20.45 0.32
C GLY A 247 2.29 19.15 0.32
N GLY A 248 2.33 18.40 -0.79
CA GLY A 248 1.53 17.18 -0.92
C GLY A 248 1.86 16.12 0.15
N ALA A 249 3.14 15.96 0.49
CA ALA A 249 3.54 15.19 1.67
C ALA A 249 3.80 16.11 2.88
N VAL A 250 4.75 17.03 2.75
CA VAL A 250 5.24 17.85 3.87
C VAL A 250 5.11 19.32 3.55
N PHE A 251 4.47 20.05 4.47
CA PHE A 251 4.54 21.50 4.50
C PHE A 251 5.34 21.98 5.71
N ASN A 252 6.53 22.52 5.46
CA ASN A 252 7.39 23.16 6.45
C ASN A 252 7.18 24.68 6.43
N PHE A 253 6.60 25.24 7.49
CA PHE A 253 6.31 26.66 7.63
C PHE A 253 7.11 27.29 8.77
N GLY A 254 8.17 28.03 8.45
CA GLY A 254 9.04 28.67 9.44
C GLY A 254 9.85 27.71 10.33
N GLY A 255 9.62 26.39 10.22
CA GLY A 255 10.31 25.35 10.96
C GLY A 255 11.59 24.86 10.28
N SER A 256 12.20 23.83 10.87
CA SER A 256 13.32 23.09 10.27
C SER A 256 12.91 21.68 9.89
N LEU A 257 13.17 21.31 8.64
CA LEU A 257 13.00 19.98 8.08
C LEU A 257 14.38 19.40 7.73
N THR A 258 14.65 18.18 8.20
CA THR A 258 15.80 17.37 7.75
C THR A 258 15.26 16.06 7.19
N VAL A 259 15.65 15.72 5.98
CA VAL A 259 15.29 14.49 5.28
C VAL A 259 16.60 13.81 4.90
N VAL A 260 16.71 12.54 5.29
CA VAL A 260 17.89 11.73 4.99
C VAL A 260 17.46 10.32 4.64
N ASN A 261 18.10 9.70 3.64
CA ASN A 261 17.83 8.31 3.27
C ASN A 261 16.35 8.02 3.05
N SER A 262 15.59 8.95 2.48
CA SER A 262 14.13 8.81 2.39
C SER A 262 13.62 8.84 0.96
N THR A 263 12.46 8.24 0.75
CA THR A 263 11.76 8.17 -0.54
C THR A 263 10.41 8.88 -0.47
N PHE A 264 10.09 9.71 -1.47
CA PHE A 264 8.78 10.33 -1.64
C PHE A 264 8.26 9.97 -3.04
N THR A 265 6.98 9.60 -3.12
CA THR A 265 6.36 9.23 -4.39
C THR A 265 4.83 9.32 -4.35
N GLY A 266 4.21 9.69 -5.46
CA GLY A 266 2.74 9.70 -5.59
C GLY A 266 2.01 10.71 -4.68
N ASN A 267 2.71 11.62 -4.02
CA ASN A 267 2.12 12.69 -3.23
C ASN A 267 1.57 13.78 -4.16
N SER A 268 0.60 14.58 -3.69
CA SER A 268 -0.06 15.57 -4.54
C SER A 268 -0.47 16.83 -3.80
N ALA A 269 -0.13 17.99 -4.36
CA ALA A 269 -0.62 19.29 -3.92
C ALA A 269 -1.54 19.88 -5.00
N VAL A 270 -2.85 19.98 -4.73
CA VAL A 270 -3.83 20.41 -5.72
C VAL A 270 -4.62 21.59 -5.19
N GLY A 271 -4.64 22.67 -5.96
CA GLY A 271 -5.52 23.80 -5.67
C GLY A 271 -6.99 23.47 -5.90
N GLY A 272 -7.86 24.10 -5.12
CA GLY A 272 -9.30 23.94 -5.21
C GLY A 272 -9.89 24.62 -6.45
N GLU A 273 -11.06 24.18 -6.87
CA GLU A 273 -11.79 24.82 -7.96
C GLU A 273 -12.29 26.21 -7.54
N GLY A 274 -12.14 27.21 -8.39
CA GLY A 274 -12.87 28.47 -8.26
C GLY A 274 -13.82 28.72 -9.41
N ASN A 275 -14.50 29.86 -9.37
CA ASN A 275 -15.50 30.21 -10.36
C ASN A 275 -14.86 30.70 -11.67
N LEU A 276 -15.41 30.28 -12.82
CA LEU A 276 -15.09 30.77 -14.17
C LEU A 276 -13.60 30.73 -14.59
N SER A 277 -12.79 29.81 -14.05
CA SER A 277 -11.36 29.50 -14.35
C SER A 277 -10.31 29.97 -13.33
N ALA A 278 -10.72 30.57 -12.20
CA ALA A 278 -9.79 30.90 -11.11
C ALA A 278 -9.53 29.67 -10.23
N VAL A 279 -8.60 28.80 -10.59
CA VAL A 279 -8.22 27.65 -9.75
C VAL A 279 -7.22 28.09 -8.68
N GLY A 280 -7.29 27.46 -7.50
CA GLY A 280 -6.19 27.50 -6.55
C GLY A 280 -4.93 26.88 -7.14
N THR A 281 -3.78 27.14 -6.51
CA THR A 281 -2.47 26.65 -6.92
C THR A 281 -2.00 25.53 -6.02
N GLY A 282 -1.33 24.53 -6.59
CA GLY A 282 -0.55 23.54 -5.84
C GLY A 282 0.90 23.99 -5.72
N PHE A 283 1.48 23.90 -4.52
CA PHE A 283 2.86 24.26 -4.20
C PHE A 283 3.61 23.07 -3.60
N GLY A 284 4.68 22.62 -4.26
CA GLY A 284 5.49 21.47 -3.86
C GLY A 284 4.71 20.16 -3.80
N GLY A 285 4.77 19.34 -4.85
CA GLY A 285 4.07 18.05 -4.90
C GLY A 285 4.48 17.11 -3.76
N ALA A 286 5.76 17.10 -3.40
CA ALA A 286 6.27 16.39 -2.23
C ALA A 286 6.41 17.34 -1.03
N ILE A 287 7.26 18.35 -1.18
CA ILE A 287 7.70 19.21 -0.08
C ILE A 287 7.52 20.68 -0.46
N LEU A 288 6.87 21.42 0.43
CA LEU A 288 6.92 22.87 0.44
C LEU A 288 7.66 23.37 1.68
N ASN A 289 8.73 24.14 1.46
CA ASN A 289 9.43 24.89 2.49
C ASN A 289 9.11 26.39 2.37
N LEU A 290 8.28 26.91 3.27
CA LEU A 290 7.88 28.31 3.33
C LEU A 290 8.55 29.01 4.51
N ASP A 291 9.42 29.97 4.21
CA ASP A 291 10.16 30.80 5.20
C ASP A 291 10.87 30.00 6.31
N GLY A 292 11.15 28.72 6.04
CA GLY A 292 11.81 27.79 6.94
C GLY A 292 13.16 27.30 6.39
N SER A 293 13.71 26.29 7.05
CA SER A 293 14.91 25.58 6.58
C SER A 293 14.58 24.14 6.24
N ALA A 294 15.07 23.66 5.10
CA ALA A 294 14.99 22.26 4.68
C ALA A 294 16.39 21.76 4.31
N THR A 295 16.74 20.55 4.75
CA THR A 295 17.96 19.84 4.37
C THR A 295 17.59 18.47 3.84
N LEU A 296 17.96 18.17 2.59
CA LEU A 296 17.75 16.88 1.92
C LEU A 296 19.12 16.27 1.61
N VAL A 297 19.36 15.04 2.07
CA VAL A 297 20.61 14.32 1.83
C VAL A 297 20.36 12.85 1.54
N ASN A 298 20.79 12.38 0.37
CA ASN A 298 20.61 10.97 -0.02
C ASN A 298 19.13 10.58 -0.05
N ASP A 299 18.32 11.35 -0.76
CA ASP A 299 16.87 11.15 -0.86
C ASP A 299 16.43 10.95 -2.32
N THR A 300 15.29 10.30 -2.50
CA THR A 300 14.67 10.07 -3.82
C THR A 300 13.22 10.58 -3.80
N LEU A 301 12.93 11.65 -4.53
CA LEU A 301 11.58 12.21 -4.66
C LEU A 301 11.16 12.06 -6.14
N VAL A 302 10.10 11.28 -6.40
CA VAL A 302 9.74 10.85 -7.76
C VAL A 302 8.23 10.80 -7.95
N GLY A 303 7.74 11.47 -8.99
CA GLY A 303 6.35 11.38 -9.40
C GLY A 303 5.36 12.03 -8.44
N ASP A 304 5.81 12.98 -7.61
CA ASP A 304 4.91 13.78 -6.77
C ASP A 304 4.32 14.92 -7.61
N THR A 305 3.03 15.23 -7.49
CA THR A 305 2.32 16.08 -8.48
C THR A 305 1.81 17.39 -7.91
N VAL A 306 1.72 18.41 -8.77
CA VAL A 306 1.02 19.66 -8.48
C VAL A 306 -0.17 19.85 -9.43
N GLY A 307 -1.36 20.14 -8.89
CA GLY A 307 -2.56 20.44 -9.66
C GLY A 307 -2.85 21.94 -9.72
N GLY A 308 -3.00 22.50 -10.93
CA GLY A 308 -3.25 23.94 -11.17
C GLY A 308 -2.20 24.59 -12.09
N THR A 309 -2.08 25.93 -12.08
CA THR A 309 -0.94 26.61 -12.73
C THR A 309 0.37 26.21 -12.03
N PRO A 310 1.42 25.80 -12.75
CA PRO A 310 2.49 25.00 -12.19
C PRO A 310 3.39 25.77 -11.21
N ALA A 311 3.60 25.17 -10.03
CA ALA A 311 4.70 25.45 -9.10
C ALA A 311 5.63 24.22 -9.01
N GLY A 312 6.59 24.18 -8.07
CA GLY A 312 7.61 23.12 -8.04
C GLY A 312 7.01 21.70 -7.96
N GLY A 313 7.36 20.83 -8.91
CA GLY A 313 6.80 19.50 -9.05
C GLY A 313 7.08 18.61 -7.85
N GLU A 314 8.33 18.55 -7.41
CA GLU A 314 8.75 17.77 -6.24
C GLU A 314 8.91 18.68 -5.01
N VAL A 315 9.79 19.68 -5.13
CA VAL A 315 10.17 20.56 -4.03
C VAL A 315 9.96 22.02 -4.39
N GLU A 316 9.39 22.77 -3.46
CA GLU A 316 9.30 24.21 -3.56
C GLU A 316 9.90 24.89 -2.32
N ASN A 317 10.86 25.78 -2.56
CA ASN A 317 11.48 26.64 -1.55
C ASN A 317 11.00 28.07 -1.77
N LEU A 318 10.07 28.53 -0.93
CA LEU A 318 9.37 29.78 -1.10
C LEU A 318 9.64 30.72 0.08
N SER A 319 10.06 31.95 -0.22
CA SER A 319 10.06 33.04 0.77
C SER A 319 8.97 34.05 0.49
N LEU A 320 8.09 34.25 1.48
CA LEU A 320 6.94 35.13 1.42
C LEU A 320 6.88 35.99 2.69
N ALA A 321 7.15 37.29 2.61
CA ALA A 321 7.08 38.12 3.80
C ALA A 321 5.62 38.39 4.19
N ILE A 322 5.11 37.62 5.17
CA ILE A 322 3.87 37.99 5.86
C ILE A 322 4.22 39.16 6.81
N SER A 323 3.85 40.39 6.45
CA SER A 323 4.17 41.59 7.24
C SER A 323 3.40 41.65 8.57
N LEU A 324 4.03 41.19 9.64
CA LEU A 324 3.49 41.14 11.01
C LEU A 324 3.56 42.47 11.79
N GLY A 325 3.21 43.60 11.16
CA GLY A 325 2.96 44.87 11.86
C GLY A 325 4.14 45.43 12.68
N GLY A 326 5.25 45.77 12.03
CA GLY A 326 6.37 46.54 12.61
C GLY A 326 7.72 45.83 12.48
N SER A 327 8.63 46.40 11.66
CA SER A 327 9.96 45.86 11.31
C SER A 327 9.98 44.33 11.17
N THR A 328 9.50 43.83 10.04
CA THR A 328 9.60 42.42 9.67
C THR A 328 11.06 41.97 9.75
N PRO A 329 11.41 40.94 10.54
CA PRO A 329 12.62 40.17 10.27
C PRO A 329 12.54 39.73 8.81
N ALA A 330 13.64 39.81 8.05
CA ALA A 330 13.67 39.23 6.72
C ALA A 330 13.31 37.74 6.84
N THR A 331 12.18 37.32 6.25
CA THR A 331 11.81 35.91 6.23
C THR A 331 12.74 35.20 5.25
N THR A 332 13.28 34.04 5.65
CA THR A 332 14.32 33.35 4.88
C THR A 332 13.90 31.91 4.67
N ALA A 333 13.74 31.52 3.41
CA ALA A 333 13.54 30.13 3.01
C ALA A 333 14.86 29.55 2.51
N THR A 334 15.40 28.57 3.22
CA THR A 334 16.66 27.91 2.85
C THR A 334 16.45 26.44 2.57
N LEU A 335 16.82 25.98 1.38
CA LEU A 335 16.97 24.57 1.05
C LEU A 335 18.46 24.24 0.93
N THR A 336 18.94 23.23 1.64
CA THR A 336 20.25 22.60 1.44
C THR A 336 20.03 21.21 0.86
N ILE A 337 20.72 20.88 -0.24
CA ILE A 337 20.45 19.64 -0.97
C ILE A 337 21.74 18.98 -1.47
N ALA A 338 21.91 17.69 -1.23
CA ALA A 338 23.05 16.92 -1.72
C ALA A 338 22.69 15.44 -1.89
N ASN A 339 23.23 14.80 -2.92
CA ASN A 339 22.99 13.39 -3.24
C ASN A 339 21.50 13.08 -3.38
N THR A 340 20.68 14.01 -3.86
CA THR A 340 19.24 13.84 -3.93
C THR A 340 18.77 13.79 -5.39
N ILE A 341 17.80 12.92 -5.65
CA ILE A 341 17.08 12.80 -6.93
C ILE A 341 15.73 13.49 -6.77
N LEU A 342 15.39 14.39 -7.69
CA LEU A 342 14.05 14.95 -7.88
C LEU A 342 13.60 14.61 -9.30
N ASP A 343 12.54 13.84 -9.51
CA ASP A 343 12.15 13.36 -10.84
C ASP A 343 10.63 13.39 -11.02
N ASN A 344 10.12 14.43 -11.67
CA ASN A 344 8.70 14.53 -11.99
C ASN A 344 8.43 14.70 -13.49
N SER A 345 8.09 13.60 -14.15
CA SER A 345 7.72 13.57 -15.57
C SER A 345 6.54 14.47 -15.98
N SER A 346 5.78 15.02 -15.03
CA SER A 346 4.54 15.79 -15.27
C SER A 346 4.61 17.28 -14.93
N ALA A 347 5.68 17.75 -14.30
CA ALA A 347 5.82 19.15 -13.88
C ALA A 347 6.65 20.01 -14.86
N VAL A 348 6.56 21.33 -14.70
CA VAL A 348 7.37 22.29 -15.46
C VAL A 348 8.81 22.38 -14.93
N SER A 349 9.01 22.07 -13.65
CA SER A 349 10.32 21.97 -12.99
C SER A 349 10.21 21.10 -11.74
N ASP A 350 11.22 20.28 -11.44
CA ASP A 350 11.21 19.44 -10.23
C ASP A 350 11.44 20.27 -8.95
N LEU A 351 12.29 21.29 -9.05
CA LEU A 351 12.60 22.21 -7.96
C LEU A 351 12.28 23.65 -8.34
N THR A 352 11.49 24.32 -7.51
CA THR A 352 11.25 25.77 -7.61
C THR A 352 11.85 26.48 -6.40
N ASN A 353 12.65 27.52 -6.65
CA ASN A 353 13.13 28.45 -5.65
C ASN A 353 12.55 29.83 -5.92
N GLN A 354 11.66 30.31 -5.05
CA GLN A 354 10.91 31.53 -5.28
C GLN A 354 11.08 32.54 -4.15
N GLN A 355 11.49 33.76 -4.52
CA GLN A 355 11.61 34.88 -3.62
C GLN A 355 10.55 35.92 -3.93
N THR A 356 9.75 36.28 -2.93
CA THR A 356 8.73 37.34 -3.05
C THR A 356 9.19 38.61 -2.32
N ASP A 357 9.22 38.58 -0.98
CA ASP A 357 9.52 39.75 -0.15
C ASP A 357 10.66 39.51 0.87
N GLY A 358 11.15 38.25 0.98
CA GLY A 358 12.25 37.83 1.85
C GLY A 358 13.47 37.34 1.08
N THR A 359 14.16 36.31 1.57
CA THR A 359 15.29 35.66 0.88
C THR A 359 15.01 34.18 0.66
N ALA A 360 15.05 33.73 -0.59
CA ALA A 360 14.92 32.31 -0.93
C ALA A 360 16.26 31.78 -1.47
N THR A 361 16.87 30.84 -0.77
CA THR A 361 18.20 30.29 -1.09
C THR A 361 18.16 28.78 -1.23
N VAL A 362 18.73 28.27 -2.31
CA VAL A 362 19.08 26.84 -2.49
C VAL A 362 20.60 26.70 -2.46
N ASN A 363 21.09 25.83 -1.59
CA ASN A 363 22.50 25.48 -1.43
C ASN A 363 22.71 24.02 -1.82
N ALA A 364 23.14 23.77 -3.06
CA ALA A 364 23.50 22.45 -3.54
C ALA A 364 24.89 22.06 -3.04
N THR A 365 24.98 21.42 -1.88
CA THR A 365 26.25 21.11 -1.20
C THR A 365 26.92 19.83 -1.72
N GLY A 366 26.30 19.15 -2.68
CA GLY A 366 26.82 18.01 -3.42
C GLY A 366 26.10 17.81 -4.77
N PRO A 367 26.45 16.78 -5.54
CA PRO A 367 25.76 16.40 -6.78
C PRO A 367 24.30 16.06 -6.51
N ASN A 368 23.41 16.45 -7.42
CA ASN A 368 21.97 16.15 -7.37
C ASN A 368 21.47 15.92 -8.80
N ILE A 369 20.42 15.11 -8.95
CA ILE A 369 19.76 14.87 -10.23
C ILE A 369 18.37 15.53 -10.21
N VAL A 370 18.06 16.20 -11.31
CA VAL A 370 16.71 16.69 -11.64
C VAL A 370 16.38 16.22 -13.06
N GLU A 371 15.16 15.78 -13.37
CA GLU A 371 14.75 15.51 -14.74
C GLU A 371 14.51 16.82 -15.51
N PHE A 372 13.82 17.77 -14.87
CA PHE A 372 13.57 19.12 -15.37
C PHE A 372 14.39 20.16 -14.61
N ALA A 373 14.92 21.14 -15.33
CA ALA A 373 15.79 22.16 -14.76
C ALA A 373 15.11 22.93 -13.61
N ALA A 374 15.83 23.07 -12.49
CA ALA A 374 15.38 23.86 -11.35
C ALA A 374 15.04 25.29 -11.76
N GLN A 375 13.88 25.78 -11.33
CA GLN A 375 13.39 27.12 -11.61
C GLN A 375 13.79 28.08 -10.47
N ASN A 376 14.47 29.18 -10.79
CA ASN A 376 14.82 30.21 -9.81
C ASN A 376 14.09 31.52 -10.11
N LEU A 377 13.09 31.83 -9.28
CA LEU A 377 12.20 32.99 -9.39
C LEU A 377 12.60 34.06 -8.37
N GLY A 378 13.66 34.81 -8.68
CA GLY A 378 14.11 35.94 -7.87
C GLY A 378 14.97 35.59 -6.64
N GLY A 379 15.13 34.30 -6.33
CA GLY A 379 16.00 33.81 -5.26
C GLY A 379 17.45 33.59 -5.68
N THR A 380 18.22 32.88 -4.85
CA THR A 380 19.60 32.48 -5.11
C THR A 380 19.74 30.96 -5.12
N VAL A 381 20.35 30.41 -6.17
CA VAL A 381 20.78 29.00 -6.23
C VAL A 381 22.30 28.99 -6.31
N SER A 382 22.96 28.26 -5.41
CA SER A 382 24.42 28.22 -5.32
C SER A 382 24.94 26.81 -5.02
N GLY A 383 26.24 26.58 -5.23
CA GLY A 383 26.88 25.28 -4.99
C GLY A 383 27.10 24.47 -6.27
N THR A 384 26.99 23.16 -6.16
CA THR A 384 27.15 22.20 -7.26
C THR A 384 25.99 22.33 -8.24
N ALA A 385 26.28 22.36 -9.55
CA ALA A 385 25.22 22.41 -10.55
C ALA A 385 24.41 21.10 -10.55
N PHE A 386 23.09 21.21 -10.76
CA PHE A 386 22.22 20.06 -10.93
C PHE A 386 22.53 19.31 -12.24
N THR A 387 22.54 17.99 -12.18
CA THR A 387 22.58 17.13 -13.37
C THR A 387 21.16 17.01 -13.91
N THR A 388 20.90 17.53 -15.10
CA THR A 388 19.56 17.52 -15.72
C THR A 388 19.39 16.30 -16.62
N THR A 389 18.82 15.22 -16.11
CA THR A 389 18.65 13.93 -16.82
C THR A 389 17.62 13.07 -16.09
N ASN A 390 16.97 12.16 -16.83
CA ASN A 390 16.22 11.09 -16.20
C ASN A 390 17.18 10.22 -15.35
N PRO A 391 16.85 9.95 -14.07
CA PRO A 391 17.69 9.15 -13.17
C PRO A 391 17.69 7.65 -13.47
N ASP A 392 16.81 7.15 -14.35
CA ASP A 392 16.62 5.75 -14.73
C ASP A 392 16.53 4.81 -13.51
N LEU A 393 15.48 5.03 -12.72
CA LEU A 393 15.20 4.26 -11.51
C LEU A 393 14.35 3.02 -11.80
N GLY A 394 14.49 1.99 -10.96
CA GLY A 394 13.59 0.83 -10.88
C GLY A 394 12.24 1.20 -10.27
N ALA A 395 11.34 0.22 -10.19
CA ALA A 395 10.05 0.38 -9.52
C ALA A 395 10.23 0.62 -8.01
N LEU A 396 9.21 1.23 -7.40
CA LEU A 396 9.09 1.29 -5.94
C LEU A 396 8.97 -0.13 -5.38
N GLY A 397 9.68 -0.40 -4.29
CA GLY A 397 9.52 -1.64 -3.53
C GLY A 397 10.52 -1.73 -2.37
N TYR A 398 10.40 -2.73 -1.52
CA TYR A 398 11.22 -2.83 -0.30
C TYR A 398 12.71 -3.01 -0.56
N ASN A 399 13.12 -3.62 -1.68
CA ASN A 399 14.53 -3.77 -2.08
C ASN A 399 15.48 -4.27 -0.97
N PHE A 400 15.01 -5.17 -0.10
CA PHE A 400 15.73 -5.69 1.08
C PHE A 400 15.92 -4.70 2.25
N GLY A 401 15.22 -3.57 2.25
CA GLY A 401 15.12 -2.62 3.37
C GLY A 401 13.75 -2.64 4.06
N PRO A 402 13.61 -1.93 5.20
CA PRO A 402 12.37 -1.88 5.98
C PRO A 402 11.31 -0.92 5.41
N THR A 403 11.69 -0.02 4.50
CA THR A 403 10.79 0.91 3.82
C THR A 403 11.03 0.84 2.32
N GLU A 404 10.02 1.19 1.52
CA GLU A 404 10.12 1.11 0.07
C GLU A 404 11.09 2.14 -0.50
N THR A 405 11.76 1.77 -1.58
CA THR A 405 12.77 2.57 -2.27
C THR A 405 12.72 2.32 -3.77
N MET A 406 13.46 3.11 -4.53
CA MET A 406 13.68 2.88 -5.97
C MET A 406 15.17 2.69 -6.23
N VAL A 407 15.57 1.51 -6.71
CA VAL A 407 16.99 1.21 -6.99
C VAL A 407 17.37 1.77 -8.36
N PRO A 408 18.49 2.54 -8.48
CA PRO A 408 19.02 2.93 -9.79
C PRO A 408 19.28 1.73 -10.70
N LYS A 409 18.81 1.78 -11.95
CA LYS A 409 19.04 0.72 -12.94
C LYS A 409 20.48 0.70 -13.43
N THR A 410 20.88 -0.40 -14.05
CA THR A 410 22.20 -0.53 -14.68
C THR A 410 22.41 0.57 -15.73
N GLY A 411 23.44 1.40 -15.51
CA GLY A 411 23.76 2.53 -16.39
C GLY A 411 23.11 3.86 -15.98
N SER A 412 22.37 3.87 -14.87
CA SER A 412 21.81 5.09 -14.30
C SER A 412 22.89 6.16 -14.03
N PRO A 413 22.58 7.45 -14.29
CA PRO A 413 23.47 8.56 -13.95
C PRO A 413 23.61 8.80 -12.44
N ALA A 414 22.83 8.12 -11.61
CA ALA A 414 22.89 8.21 -10.15
C ALA A 414 24.03 7.37 -9.55
N ILE A 415 24.46 6.31 -10.24
CA ILE A 415 25.43 5.34 -9.73
C ILE A 415 26.84 5.96 -9.65
N ASP A 416 27.49 5.82 -8.49
CA ASP A 416 28.82 6.33 -8.15
C ASP A 416 28.97 7.85 -8.40
N ALA A 417 27.88 8.62 -8.37
CA ALA A 417 27.83 10.02 -8.80
C ALA A 417 27.70 11.05 -7.67
N GLY A 418 27.56 10.60 -6.42
CA GLY A 418 27.30 11.44 -5.27
C GLY A 418 28.56 11.94 -4.55
N SER A 419 28.33 12.54 -3.38
CA SER A 419 29.33 13.14 -2.49
C SER A 419 29.41 12.36 -1.18
N ASN A 420 30.51 11.62 -0.99
CA ASN A 420 30.81 10.92 0.26
C ASN A 420 30.91 11.89 1.45
N ALA A 421 31.37 13.13 1.20
CA ALA A 421 31.47 14.14 2.24
C ALA A 421 30.08 14.57 2.74
N ALA A 422 29.10 14.70 1.85
CA ALA A 422 27.73 15.01 2.23
C ALA A 422 27.08 13.85 2.99
N ALA A 423 27.21 12.61 2.50
CA ALA A 423 26.70 11.42 3.18
C ALA A 423 27.33 11.24 4.57
N SER A 424 28.65 11.43 4.70
CA SER A 424 29.35 11.37 5.97
C SER A 424 28.96 12.51 6.91
N ALA A 425 28.68 13.71 6.40
CA ALA A 425 28.21 14.84 7.21
C ALA A 425 26.80 14.61 7.76
N ALA A 426 25.96 13.87 7.02
CA ALA A 426 24.66 13.38 7.48
C ALA A 426 24.76 12.15 8.42
N GLY A 427 25.96 11.66 8.72
CA GLY A 427 26.17 10.54 9.65
C GLY A 427 25.89 9.17 9.03
N LEU A 428 25.82 9.07 7.70
CA LEU A 428 25.43 7.84 7.02
C LEU A 428 26.58 6.86 6.88
N THR A 429 26.38 5.66 7.41
CA THR A 429 27.27 4.50 7.20
C THR A 429 26.63 3.43 6.32
N THR A 430 25.30 3.42 6.26
CA THR A 430 24.47 2.47 5.51
C THR A 430 23.43 3.25 4.70
N ASP A 431 22.91 2.61 3.66
CA ASP A 431 21.79 3.17 2.94
C ASP A 431 20.44 2.89 3.62
N GLN A 432 19.34 3.29 2.99
CA GLN A 432 17.98 3.12 3.53
C GLN A 432 17.63 1.63 3.84
N ARG A 433 18.46 0.67 3.44
CA ARG A 433 18.28 -0.78 3.68
C ARG A 433 19.13 -1.33 4.85
N PHE A 434 19.83 -0.47 5.60
CA PHE A 434 20.54 -0.77 6.85
C PHE A 434 21.78 -1.68 6.72
N THR A 435 22.11 -2.45 7.77
CA THR A 435 23.47 -2.85 8.19
C THR A 435 24.32 -3.52 7.14
N ASP A 436 23.69 -4.14 6.15
CA ASP A 436 24.37 -4.96 5.17
C ASP A 436 24.51 -4.25 3.81
N PHE A 437 23.94 -3.05 3.70
CA PHE A 437 24.02 -2.17 2.53
C PHE A 437 24.81 -0.92 2.92
N LEU A 438 26.11 -0.93 2.58
CA LEU A 438 27.00 0.19 2.88
C LEU A 438 26.55 1.44 2.13
N ARG A 439 26.66 2.62 2.74
CA ARG A 439 26.37 3.87 2.03
C ARG A 439 27.46 4.24 1.03
N VAL A 440 28.70 3.79 1.25
CA VAL A 440 29.80 3.98 0.31
C VAL A 440 30.23 2.60 -0.18
N TYR A 441 29.71 2.23 -1.34
CA TYR A 441 30.13 1.06 -2.09
C TYR A 441 30.95 1.52 -3.31
N ASN A 442 31.84 0.65 -3.82
CA ASN A 442 32.73 0.95 -4.96
C ASN A 442 33.58 2.26 -4.88
N GLY A 443 33.62 2.92 -3.72
CA GLY A 443 34.42 4.12 -3.43
C GLY A 443 33.65 5.44 -3.46
N THR A 444 32.44 5.51 -4.02
CA THR A 444 31.65 6.74 -4.11
C THR A 444 30.18 6.43 -3.85
N VAL A 445 29.50 7.25 -3.05
CA VAL A 445 28.04 7.10 -2.86
C VAL A 445 27.29 7.37 -4.15
N ASP A 446 26.18 6.69 -4.33
CA ASP A 446 25.16 7.00 -5.31
C ASP A 446 24.38 8.27 -4.90
N ILE A 447 23.81 8.93 -5.90
CA ILE A 447 22.80 9.97 -5.69
C ILE A 447 21.46 9.24 -5.46
N GLY A 448 20.73 9.62 -4.42
CA GLY A 448 19.45 9.03 -4.05
C GLY A 448 19.48 8.28 -2.72
N ALA A 449 18.32 7.72 -2.39
CA ALA A 449 18.08 6.93 -1.18
C ALA A 449 18.87 5.62 -1.12
N VAL A 450 19.23 5.03 -2.26
CA VAL A 450 19.80 3.68 -2.36
C VAL A 450 21.21 3.72 -2.93
N GLU A 451 22.10 2.87 -2.39
CA GLU A 451 23.44 2.58 -2.93
C GLU A 451 23.44 1.26 -3.72
N VAL A 452 23.63 1.28 -5.03
CA VAL A 452 23.70 0.06 -5.85
C VAL A 452 24.92 -0.77 -5.48
N GLN A 453 24.64 -1.94 -4.92
CA GLN A 453 25.66 -2.92 -4.54
C GLN A 453 25.10 -4.34 -4.68
N PRO A 454 25.97 -5.36 -4.85
CA PRO A 454 25.55 -6.76 -4.81
C PRO A 454 24.86 -7.09 -3.49
N ASN A 455 23.86 -7.94 -3.53
CA ASN A 455 23.21 -8.41 -2.32
C ASN A 455 24.24 -9.09 -1.40
N PRO A 456 24.20 -8.82 -0.09
CA PRO A 456 25.15 -9.39 0.87
C PRO A 456 25.09 -10.94 0.87
N PRO A 457 26.22 -11.63 1.09
CA PRO A 457 26.33 -13.09 1.00
C PRO A 457 25.60 -13.87 2.12
N SER A 458 24.99 -13.16 3.06
CA SER A 458 24.15 -13.70 4.12
C SER A 458 23.04 -12.70 4.43
N PRO A 459 21.77 -13.11 4.57
CA PRO A 459 20.69 -12.21 4.94
C PRO A 459 21.01 -11.50 6.27
N PRO A 460 20.62 -10.22 6.45
CA PRO A 460 20.84 -9.49 7.69
C PRO A 460 20.25 -10.21 8.90
N THR A 461 21.02 -10.27 9.99
CA THR A 461 20.51 -10.72 11.29
C THR A 461 19.85 -9.57 12.04
N TYR A 462 18.72 -9.09 11.52
CA TYR A 462 17.64 -8.60 12.36
C TYR A 462 16.59 -9.70 12.44
N TYR A 463 15.78 -9.72 13.51
CA TYR A 463 14.75 -10.74 13.75
C TYR A 463 14.10 -11.15 12.42
N THR A 464 14.40 -12.38 11.98
CA THR A 464 13.93 -12.90 10.71
C THR A 464 12.42 -13.05 10.78
N VAL A 465 11.70 -12.03 10.31
CA VAL A 465 10.49 -12.29 9.54
C VAL A 465 10.99 -12.76 8.17
N PRO A 466 10.46 -13.87 7.65
CA PRO A 466 10.80 -14.33 6.30
C PRO A 466 10.46 -13.23 5.29
N PRO A 467 11.08 -13.23 4.10
CA PRO A 467 10.73 -12.25 3.08
C PRO A 467 9.21 -12.24 2.89
N PRO A 468 8.59 -11.09 2.56
CA PRO A 468 7.22 -11.09 2.07
C PRO A 468 7.11 -12.17 0.98
N PRO A 469 5.96 -12.86 0.84
CA PRO A 469 5.73 -13.64 -0.36
C PRO A 469 6.09 -12.74 -1.53
N VAL A 470 7.07 -13.16 -2.31
CA VAL A 470 7.50 -12.46 -3.50
C VAL A 470 6.21 -12.23 -4.30
N PRO A 471 5.77 -10.98 -4.57
CA PRO A 471 4.92 -10.76 -5.72
C PRO A 471 5.76 -11.33 -6.86
N LEU A 472 5.27 -12.37 -7.55
CA LEU A 472 6.01 -13.15 -8.55
C LEU A 472 6.59 -12.23 -9.65
N THR A 473 7.69 -11.55 -9.35
CA THR A 473 8.41 -10.61 -10.21
C THR A 473 9.76 -11.23 -10.59
N ASN A 474 9.67 -12.49 -10.98
CA ASN A 474 10.28 -12.94 -12.22
C ASN A 474 9.11 -13.60 -12.95
N PRO A 475 8.79 -13.28 -14.22
CA PRO A 475 7.79 -14.01 -14.94
C PRO A 475 8.31 -15.41 -15.26
N LYS A 476 8.43 -16.23 -14.21
CA LYS A 476 8.64 -17.66 -14.36
C LYS A 476 7.25 -18.18 -14.64
N LEU A 477 7.01 -18.37 -15.93
CA LEU A 477 5.88 -19.12 -16.45
C LEU A 477 5.55 -20.29 -15.51
N SER A 478 4.31 -20.39 -15.08
CA SER A 478 3.85 -21.39 -14.11
C SER A 478 3.61 -22.73 -14.80
N PRO A 479 4.14 -23.87 -14.31
CA PRO A 479 3.66 -25.18 -14.72
C PRO A 479 2.21 -25.39 -14.26
N ILE A 480 1.50 -26.33 -14.91
CA ILE A 480 0.18 -26.78 -14.46
C ILE A 480 0.19 -28.27 -14.15
N ALA A 481 -0.58 -28.65 -13.13
CA ALA A 481 -0.95 -30.02 -12.88
C ALA A 481 -2.36 -30.29 -13.42
N VAL A 482 -2.52 -31.35 -14.20
CA VAL A 482 -3.80 -31.73 -14.80
C VAL A 482 -4.17 -33.14 -14.33
N SER A 483 -5.37 -33.31 -13.77
CA SER A 483 -5.87 -34.58 -13.24
C SER A 483 -7.34 -34.85 -13.63
N GLY A 484 -7.88 -35.98 -13.21
CA GLY A 484 -9.27 -36.40 -13.50
C GLY A 484 -9.41 -37.85 -13.97
N GLN A 485 -8.29 -38.56 -14.21
CA GLN A 485 -8.34 -39.99 -14.50
C GLN A 485 -8.68 -40.79 -13.25
N SER A 486 -9.54 -41.80 -13.40
CA SER A 486 -9.96 -42.70 -12.33
C SER A 486 -8.88 -43.69 -11.86
N ASP A 487 -7.62 -43.50 -12.28
CA ASP A 487 -6.47 -44.24 -11.80
C ASP A 487 -5.67 -43.46 -10.73
N GLY A 488 -6.08 -42.23 -10.43
CA GLY A 488 -5.44 -41.34 -9.47
C GLY A 488 -4.15 -40.70 -9.95
N SER A 489 -3.95 -40.63 -11.27
CA SER A 489 -2.80 -39.94 -11.85
C SER A 489 -3.06 -38.45 -12.13
N ALA A 490 -2.00 -37.66 -12.09
CA ALA A 490 -1.95 -36.30 -12.60
C ALA A 490 -0.77 -36.13 -13.56
N GLN A 491 -0.94 -35.35 -14.62
CA GLN A 491 0.07 -35.02 -15.61
C GLN A 491 0.54 -33.59 -15.40
N LEU A 492 1.86 -33.39 -15.32
CA LEU A 492 2.46 -32.06 -15.23
C LEU A 492 2.82 -31.55 -16.61
N TYR A 493 2.49 -30.29 -16.88
CA TYR A 493 2.78 -29.64 -18.14
C TYR A 493 3.62 -28.39 -17.88
N SER A 494 4.71 -28.27 -18.64
CA SER A 494 5.53 -27.07 -18.63
C SER A 494 4.95 -26.03 -19.59
N PRO A 495 5.01 -24.75 -19.22
CA PRO A 495 4.62 -23.67 -20.10
C PRO A 495 5.61 -23.55 -21.27
N GLY A 496 5.08 -23.21 -22.44
CA GLY A 496 5.84 -22.88 -23.64
C GLY A 496 5.77 -21.38 -23.94
N ALA A 497 6.02 -20.99 -25.19
CA ALA A 497 6.00 -19.58 -25.58
C ALA A 497 4.57 -19.03 -25.70
N GLY A 498 4.35 -17.81 -25.23
CA GLY A 498 3.12 -17.03 -25.44
C GLY A 498 1.86 -17.68 -24.86
N GLY A 499 1.95 -18.25 -23.65
CA GLY A 499 0.78 -18.82 -22.96
C GLY A 499 0.43 -20.26 -23.38
N ILE A 500 1.20 -20.88 -24.27
CA ILE A 500 0.91 -22.21 -24.81
C ILE A 500 1.68 -23.29 -24.06
N TYR A 501 0.98 -24.17 -23.34
CA TYR A 501 1.61 -25.33 -22.69
C TYR A 501 2.07 -26.39 -23.68
N ASN A 502 3.18 -27.06 -23.35
CA ASN A 502 3.69 -28.17 -24.15
C ASN A 502 2.67 -29.32 -24.21
N SER A 503 2.48 -29.93 -25.38
CA SER A 503 1.49 -31.01 -25.54
C SER A 503 1.89 -32.34 -24.90
N THR A 504 3.12 -32.47 -24.44
CA THR A 504 3.66 -33.67 -23.79
C THR A 504 3.92 -33.36 -22.32
N PRO A 505 3.38 -34.17 -21.38
CA PRO A 505 3.62 -33.93 -19.98
C PRO A 505 5.09 -34.17 -19.63
N THR A 506 5.62 -33.35 -18.72
CA THR A 506 6.99 -33.48 -18.18
C THR A 506 7.08 -34.61 -17.17
N ALA A 507 5.99 -34.91 -16.48
CA ALA A 507 5.87 -36.02 -15.54
C ALA A 507 4.42 -36.50 -15.45
N THR A 508 4.24 -37.76 -15.05
CA THR A 508 2.96 -38.31 -14.60
C THR A 508 3.14 -38.78 -13.16
N LEU A 509 2.37 -38.21 -12.24
CA LEU A 509 2.46 -38.43 -10.81
C LEU A 509 1.28 -39.24 -10.32
N GLN A 510 1.54 -40.17 -9.38
CA GLN A 510 0.53 -41.05 -8.81
C GLN A 510 0.87 -41.36 -7.34
N PRO A 511 0.80 -40.35 -6.44
CA PRO A 511 1.36 -40.45 -5.08
C PRO A 511 0.63 -41.46 -4.17
N PHE A 512 -0.61 -41.82 -4.50
CA PHE A 512 -1.40 -42.81 -3.75
C PHE A 512 -1.33 -44.22 -4.37
N GLY A 513 -0.52 -44.40 -5.42
CA GLY A 513 -0.57 -45.58 -6.28
C GLY A 513 -1.90 -45.68 -7.06
N PRO A 514 -2.16 -46.82 -7.73
CA PRO A 514 -3.41 -47.04 -8.45
C PRO A 514 -4.60 -47.04 -7.49
N ILE A 515 -5.38 -45.97 -7.53
CA ILE A 515 -6.63 -45.83 -6.82
C ILE A 515 -7.78 -45.80 -7.83
N GLY A 516 -8.96 -46.28 -7.45
CA GLY A 516 -10.11 -46.39 -8.35
C GLY A 516 -10.92 -45.08 -8.50
N THR A 517 -10.26 -43.93 -8.37
CA THR A 517 -10.88 -42.60 -8.41
C THR A 517 -9.86 -41.57 -8.89
N ASP A 518 -10.32 -40.34 -9.14
CA ASP A 518 -9.47 -39.23 -9.51
C ASP A 518 -8.62 -38.69 -8.34
N VAL A 519 -7.70 -37.80 -8.68
CA VAL A 519 -7.08 -36.89 -7.72
C VAL A 519 -7.42 -35.47 -8.12
N ARG A 520 -7.44 -34.57 -7.13
CA ARG A 520 -7.58 -33.12 -7.31
C ARG A 520 -6.28 -32.48 -6.90
N VAL A 521 -5.86 -31.49 -7.68
CA VAL A 521 -4.49 -30.97 -7.63
C VAL A 521 -4.46 -29.46 -7.44
N ALA A 522 -3.38 -29.00 -6.83
CA ALA A 522 -2.96 -27.61 -6.78
C ALA A 522 -1.43 -27.57 -6.85
N THR A 523 -0.88 -26.46 -7.32
CA THR A 523 0.55 -26.20 -7.37
C THR A 523 0.91 -25.00 -6.52
N ALA A 524 1.96 -25.13 -5.71
CA ALA A 524 2.54 -24.04 -4.92
C ALA A 524 3.90 -24.47 -4.36
N ASP A 525 4.78 -23.52 -4.03
CA ASP A 525 6.08 -23.82 -3.41
C ASP A 525 5.91 -24.07 -1.89
N VAL A 526 5.66 -25.32 -1.52
CA VAL A 526 5.34 -25.74 -0.13
C VAL A 526 6.61 -25.88 0.70
N ASN A 527 7.76 -26.15 0.07
CA ASN A 527 9.04 -26.28 0.76
C ASN A 527 9.94 -25.01 0.69
N GLY A 528 9.51 -23.96 0.00
CA GLY A 528 10.21 -22.68 -0.12
C GLY A 528 11.49 -22.76 -0.95
N ASP A 529 11.56 -23.65 -1.94
CA ASP A 529 12.75 -23.84 -2.79
C ASP A 529 12.72 -23.06 -4.13
N GLY A 530 11.65 -22.29 -4.37
CA GLY A 530 11.43 -21.51 -5.59
C GLY A 530 10.91 -22.33 -6.78
N THR A 531 10.56 -23.60 -6.57
CA THR A 531 9.93 -24.48 -7.55
C THR A 531 8.55 -24.89 -7.05
N PRO A 532 7.46 -24.65 -7.81
CA PRO A 532 6.15 -25.10 -7.41
C PRO A 532 6.08 -26.61 -7.22
N ASP A 533 5.66 -27.06 -6.04
CA ASP A 533 5.37 -28.44 -5.70
C ASP A 533 3.94 -28.82 -6.10
N THR A 534 3.66 -30.12 -6.22
CA THR A 534 2.31 -30.60 -6.53
C THR A 534 1.64 -31.16 -5.29
N ILE A 535 0.46 -30.63 -4.97
CA ILE A 535 -0.40 -31.04 -3.86
C ILE A 535 -1.53 -31.89 -4.43
N PHE A 536 -1.83 -33.02 -3.78
CA PHE A 536 -2.83 -33.97 -4.24
C PHE A 536 -3.85 -34.24 -3.15
N ALA A 537 -5.11 -34.32 -3.54
CA ALA A 537 -6.22 -34.83 -2.74
C ALA A 537 -6.88 -36.00 -3.49
N THR A 538 -7.22 -37.08 -2.79
CA THR A 538 -8.03 -38.15 -3.41
C THR A 538 -9.48 -37.71 -3.65
N GLY A 539 -10.03 -38.11 -4.78
CA GLY A 539 -11.44 -37.93 -5.11
C GLY A 539 -12.38 -38.84 -4.32
N PRO A 540 -13.70 -38.72 -4.56
CA PRO A 540 -14.71 -39.55 -3.90
C PRO A 540 -14.54 -41.05 -4.19
N GLY A 541 -14.94 -41.90 -3.24
CA GLY A 541 -15.00 -43.36 -3.40
C GLY A 541 -13.84 -44.14 -2.78
N VAL A 542 -12.78 -43.46 -2.34
CA VAL A 542 -11.67 -44.04 -1.54
C VAL A 542 -11.44 -43.20 -0.28
N PRO A 543 -10.72 -43.70 0.73
CA PRO A 543 -10.37 -42.87 1.90
C PRO A 543 -9.72 -41.55 1.50
N PHE A 544 -10.20 -40.44 2.07
CA PHE A 544 -9.71 -39.12 1.73
C PHE A 544 -8.30 -38.89 2.26
N GLN A 545 -7.35 -38.71 1.36
CA GLN A 545 -5.94 -38.50 1.68
C GLN A 545 -5.38 -37.29 0.95
N VAL A 546 -4.40 -36.64 1.57
CA VAL A 546 -3.62 -35.55 0.98
C VAL A 546 -2.13 -35.91 0.99
N ALA A 547 -1.41 -35.56 -0.07
CA ALA A 547 0.04 -35.72 -0.18
C ALA A 547 0.64 -34.54 -0.95
N VAL A 548 1.94 -34.29 -0.74
CA VAL A 548 2.69 -33.26 -1.48
C VAL A 548 3.96 -33.88 -2.04
N VAL A 549 4.18 -33.72 -3.35
CA VAL A 549 5.36 -34.18 -4.08
C VAL A 549 6.15 -32.97 -4.56
N SER A 550 7.47 -32.99 -4.35
CA SER A 550 8.34 -31.88 -4.72
C SER A 550 8.38 -31.67 -6.22
N GLY A 551 8.24 -30.42 -6.65
CA GLY A 551 8.34 -30.04 -8.07
C GLY A 551 9.76 -30.08 -8.61
N ALA A 552 10.78 -30.04 -7.74
CA ALA A 552 12.18 -30.05 -8.12
C ALA A 552 12.59 -31.36 -8.81
N ASP A 553 12.04 -32.49 -8.36
CA ASP A 553 12.36 -33.83 -8.89
C ASP A 553 11.14 -34.67 -9.29
N ASN A 554 9.92 -34.20 -9.00
CA ASN A 554 8.67 -34.89 -9.32
C ASN A 554 8.57 -36.31 -8.71
N SER A 555 9.24 -36.56 -7.59
CA SER A 555 9.27 -37.90 -6.96
C SER A 555 9.39 -37.88 -5.44
N THR A 556 10.03 -36.87 -4.86
CA THR A 556 10.24 -36.75 -3.41
C THR A 556 8.95 -36.30 -2.73
N PHE A 557 8.50 -37.07 -1.74
CA PHE A 557 7.39 -36.65 -0.88
C PHE A 557 7.85 -35.60 0.12
N LEU A 558 7.29 -34.39 0.01
CA LEU A 558 7.41 -33.35 1.03
C LEU A 558 6.43 -33.61 2.18
N VAL A 559 5.25 -34.13 1.84
CA VAL A 559 4.24 -34.58 2.80
C VAL A 559 3.77 -35.96 2.38
N GLN A 560 4.01 -36.95 3.24
CA GLN A 560 3.51 -38.32 3.04
C GLN A 560 1.98 -38.35 3.04
N PRO A 561 1.33 -39.30 2.33
CA PRO A 561 -0.12 -39.46 2.35
C PRO A 561 -0.66 -39.50 3.78
N PHE A 562 -1.53 -38.54 4.13
CA PHE A 562 -2.16 -38.45 5.44
C PHE A 562 -3.66 -38.22 5.33
N PHE A 563 -4.40 -38.50 6.41
CA PHE A 563 -5.84 -38.28 6.51
C PHE A 563 -6.10 -36.95 7.21
N PRO A 564 -6.53 -35.89 6.49
CA PRO A 564 -6.83 -34.59 7.11
C PRO A 564 -8.12 -34.63 7.96
N PHE A 565 -9.02 -35.58 7.67
CA PHE A 565 -10.26 -35.85 8.40
C PHE A 565 -10.28 -37.30 8.89
N GLU A 566 -11.44 -37.79 9.36
CA GLU A 566 -11.55 -39.18 9.79
C GLU A 566 -11.19 -40.16 8.65
N SER A 567 -10.40 -41.20 8.95
CA SER A 567 -9.89 -42.13 7.94
C SER A 567 -10.96 -42.96 7.23
N SER A 568 -12.17 -43.01 7.78
CA SER A 568 -13.35 -43.62 7.13
C SER A 568 -14.07 -42.70 6.16
N PHE A 569 -13.71 -41.41 6.09
CA PHE A 569 -14.32 -40.46 5.19
C PHE A 569 -13.89 -40.78 3.75
N THR A 570 -14.88 -40.97 2.87
CA THR A 570 -14.69 -41.39 1.47
C THR A 570 -15.30 -40.42 0.48
N GLY A 571 -15.71 -39.23 0.96
CA GLY A 571 -16.31 -38.19 0.14
C GLY A 571 -15.33 -37.45 -0.78
N GLY A 572 -14.03 -37.76 -0.68
CA GLY A 572 -12.97 -36.99 -1.35
C GLY A 572 -12.87 -35.57 -0.81
N GLY A 573 -12.06 -34.74 -1.46
CA GLY A 573 -11.91 -33.34 -1.05
C GLY A 573 -11.12 -32.52 -2.05
N PHE A 574 -10.95 -31.24 -1.75
CA PHE A 574 -10.21 -30.30 -2.59
C PHE A 574 -8.97 -29.79 -1.86
N VAL A 575 -8.00 -29.35 -2.64
CA VAL A 575 -6.78 -28.69 -2.18
C VAL A 575 -6.60 -27.37 -2.92
N SER A 576 -6.10 -26.38 -2.20
CA SER A 576 -5.49 -25.16 -2.74
C SER A 576 -4.34 -24.77 -1.82
N ALA A 577 -3.56 -23.77 -2.19
CA ALA A 577 -2.46 -23.32 -1.35
C ALA A 577 -2.17 -21.84 -1.55
N GLY A 578 -1.60 -21.22 -0.52
CA GLY A 578 -1.12 -19.84 -0.56
C GLY A 578 -0.34 -19.48 0.70
N TYR A 579 0.24 -18.29 0.73
CA TYR A 579 1.25 -17.90 1.72
C TYR A 579 0.64 -17.13 2.90
N PHE A 580 -0.29 -17.74 3.64
CA PHE A 580 -0.95 -17.06 4.78
C PHE A 580 0.03 -16.65 5.87
N LEU A 581 1.04 -17.48 6.14
CA LEU A 581 2.02 -17.24 7.19
C LEU A 581 3.19 -16.32 6.78
N GLY A 582 3.24 -15.88 5.52
CA GLY A 582 4.31 -15.02 5.00
C GLY A 582 5.72 -15.60 5.17
N ASN A 583 5.85 -16.93 5.26
CA ASN A 583 7.12 -17.58 5.60
C ASN A 583 7.95 -18.08 4.40
N GLY A 584 7.58 -17.64 3.20
CA GLY A 584 8.14 -18.10 1.93
C GLY A 584 7.76 -19.55 1.56
N ARG A 585 6.88 -20.20 2.33
CA ARG A 585 6.35 -21.55 2.05
C ARG A 585 4.84 -21.46 1.95
N ALA A 586 4.28 -22.11 0.94
CA ALA A 586 2.84 -22.16 0.76
C ALA A 586 2.20 -23.07 1.81
N ASP A 587 1.12 -22.59 2.41
CA ASP A 587 0.27 -23.33 3.32
C ASP A 587 -0.82 -24.06 2.54
N ILE A 588 -1.13 -25.29 2.95
CA ILE A 588 -2.03 -26.20 2.27
C ILE A 588 -3.44 -26.02 2.84
N VAL A 589 -4.38 -25.64 2.00
CA VAL A 589 -5.81 -25.56 2.34
C VAL A 589 -6.49 -26.85 1.89
N VAL A 590 -7.24 -27.47 2.80
CA VAL A 590 -7.94 -28.72 2.56
C VAL A 590 -9.40 -28.58 2.96
N SER A 591 -10.30 -29.01 2.08
CA SER A 591 -11.75 -29.07 2.33
C SER A 591 -12.32 -30.42 1.88
N PRO A 592 -13.32 -30.98 2.58
CA PRO A 592 -13.97 -32.20 2.14
C PRO A 592 -14.97 -31.88 1.02
N ASP A 593 -15.36 -32.90 0.26
CA ASP A 593 -16.38 -32.79 -0.80
C ASP A 593 -17.66 -33.55 -0.43
N GLU A 594 -18.00 -34.63 -1.13
CA GLU A 594 -19.33 -35.24 -1.07
C GLU A 594 -19.63 -35.83 0.32
N GLY A 595 -20.72 -35.37 0.94
CA GLY A 595 -21.11 -35.82 2.28
C GLY A 595 -20.27 -35.21 3.41
N GLY A 596 -19.25 -34.40 3.09
CA GLY A 596 -18.41 -33.68 4.05
C GLY A 596 -19.04 -32.38 4.54
N GLY A 597 -18.72 -31.95 5.76
CA GLY A 597 -19.13 -30.64 6.28
C GLY A 597 -18.47 -29.45 5.54
N PRO A 598 -18.90 -28.20 5.72
CA PRO A 598 -18.24 -27.03 5.13
C PRO A 598 -16.93 -26.67 5.84
N ARG A 599 -16.14 -27.67 6.22
CA ARG A 599 -14.92 -27.47 7.01
C ARG A 599 -13.77 -27.09 6.09
N VAL A 600 -12.96 -26.14 6.53
CA VAL A 600 -11.67 -25.81 5.94
C VAL A 600 -10.61 -26.09 6.99
N SER A 601 -9.56 -26.81 6.60
CA SER A 601 -8.38 -27.04 7.41
C SER A 601 -7.16 -26.54 6.67
N VAL A 602 -6.35 -25.72 7.34
CA VAL A 602 -5.13 -25.14 6.77
C VAL A 602 -3.93 -25.73 7.49
N TYR A 603 -2.93 -26.15 6.72
CA TYR A 603 -1.73 -26.80 7.21
C TYR A 603 -0.47 -26.11 6.71
N ALA A 604 0.48 -25.86 7.61
CA ALA A 604 1.82 -25.38 7.27
C ALA A 604 2.82 -26.54 7.28
N LEU A 605 3.73 -26.58 6.31
CA LEU A 605 4.90 -27.46 6.36
C LEU A 605 6.03 -26.76 7.12
N ALA A 606 6.27 -27.15 8.37
CA ALA A 606 7.36 -26.60 9.16
C ALA A 606 8.71 -26.93 8.53
N SER A 607 9.72 -26.08 8.75
CA SER A 607 11.11 -26.29 8.29
C SER A 607 11.73 -27.61 8.77
N SER A 608 11.18 -28.20 9.84
CA SER A 608 11.54 -29.55 10.33
C SER A 608 11.01 -30.70 9.49
N GLY A 609 10.20 -30.42 8.45
CA GLY A 609 9.50 -31.41 7.62
C GLY A 609 8.19 -31.92 8.22
N ASN A 610 7.75 -31.36 9.36
CA ASN A 610 6.49 -31.75 10.01
C ASN A 610 5.34 -30.89 9.52
N LEU A 611 4.19 -31.52 9.28
CA LEU A 611 2.95 -30.82 8.96
C LEU A 611 2.26 -30.34 10.24
N VAL A 612 1.85 -29.08 10.27
CA VAL A 612 1.20 -28.42 11.42
C VAL A 612 -0.15 -27.87 10.99
N THR A 613 -1.23 -28.16 11.71
CA THR A 613 -2.53 -27.49 11.48
C THR A 613 -2.48 -26.08 12.04
N ILE A 614 -2.75 -25.08 11.21
CA ILE A 614 -2.77 -23.66 11.62
C ILE A 614 -4.18 -23.09 11.71
N ALA A 615 -5.13 -23.64 10.94
CA ALA A 615 -6.53 -23.24 11.05
C ALA A 615 -7.47 -24.42 10.83
N ASN A 616 -8.61 -24.40 11.51
CA ASN A 616 -9.66 -25.39 11.32
C ASN A 616 -11.04 -24.84 11.71
N PHE A 617 -11.85 -24.47 10.71
CA PHE A 617 -13.11 -23.76 10.92
C PHE A 617 -14.15 -24.12 9.85
N PHE A 618 -15.36 -23.55 9.95
CA PHE A 618 -16.40 -23.71 8.92
C PHE A 618 -16.33 -22.56 7.92
N GLY A 619 -16.04 -22.86 6.66
CA GLY A 619 -15.95 -21.87 5.58
C GLY A 619 -17.30 -21.44 4.99
N ILE A 620 -18.37 -22.18 5.30
CA ILE A 620 -19.76 -21.77 5.02
C ILE A 620 -20.51 -21.75 6.35
N ALA A 621 -21.29 -20.69 6.58
CA ALA A 621 -22.06 -20.49 7.81
C ALA A 621 -23.31 -21.38 7.90
N ASP A 622 -23.13 -22.70 7.79
CA ASP A 622 -24.12 -23.74 8.06
C ASP A 622 -23.42 -25.03 8.52
N PRO A 623 -23.25 -25.25 9.84
CA PRO A 623 -22.60 -26.44 10.38
C PRO A 623 -23.27 -27.77 9.99
N ASN A 624 -24.53 -27.76 9.53
CA ASN A 624 -25.27 -28.94 9.09
C ASN A 624 -25.16 -29.19 7.59
N PHE A 625 -24.56 -28.27 6.83
CA PHE A 625 -24.32 -28.48 5.42
C PHE A 625 -23.38 -29.68 5.21
N ARG A 626 -23.68 -30.53 4.22
CA ARG A 626 -22.93 -31.76 3.92
C ARG A 626 -22.49 -31.87 2.46
N GLY A 627 -22.37 -30.72 1.80
CA GLY A 627 -21.91 -30.63 0.41
C GLY A 627 -20.43 -30.36 0.23
N GLY A 628 -19.66 -30.28 1.33
CA GLY A 628 -18.26 -29.92 1.29
C GLY A 628 -18.01 -28.47 0.86
N ALA A 629 -16.77 -28.17 0.50
CA ALA A 629 -16.37 -26.87 0.00
C ALA A 629 -15.25 -26.99 -1.04
N ARG A 630 -15.14 -25.99 -1.90
CA ARG A 630 -14.02 -25.78 -2.84
C ARG A 630 -13.34 -24.48 -2.46
N THR A 631 -12.03 -24.45 -2.51
CA THR A 631 -11.24 -23.32 -2.02
C THR A 631 -10.29 -22.79 -3.08
N ALA A 632 -10.08 -21.48 -3.05
CA ALA A 632 -9.03 -20.79 -3.79
C ALA A 632 -8.37 -19.75 -2.87
N VAL A 633 -7.16 -19.33 -3.24
CA VAL A 633 -6.36 -18.40 -2.44
C VAL A 633 -5.82 -17.33 -3.37
N GLY A 634 -5.92 -16.06 -2.97
CA GLY A 634 -5.43 -14.90 -3.73
C GLY A 634 -5.64 -13.62 -2.93
N ASP A 635 -4.78 -12.62 -3.10
CA ASP A 635 -4.83 -11.36 -2.33
C ASP A 635 -5.93 -10.43 -2.87
N VAL A 636 -7.16 -10.59 -2.38
CA VAL A 636 -8.33 -9.88 -2.90
C VAL A 636 -8.36 -8.44 -2.39
N ASN A 637 -7.84 -8.19 -1.18
CA ASN A 637 -7.82 -6.88 -0.55
C ASN A 637 -6.52 -6.09 -0.71
N ASP A 638 -5.52 -6.64 -1.40
CA ASP A 638 -4.19 -6.05 -1.60
C ASP A 638 -3.51 -5.69 -0.27
N ASP A 639 -3.60 -6.61 0.71
CA ASP A 639 -2.99 -6.42 2.03
C ASP A 639 -1.63 -7.13 2.18
N GLY A 640 -1.16 -7.78 1.11
CA GLY A 640 0.10 -8.52 1.05
C GLY A 640 0.03 -9.94 1.61
N VAL A 641 -1.13 -10.37 2.14
CA VAL A 641 -1.39 -11.74 2.58
C VAL A 641 -2.59 -12.27 1.82
N PRO A 642 -2.47 -13.40 1.10
CA PRO A 642 -3.57 -13.84 0.24
C PRO A 642 -4.80 -14.25 1.06
N ASP A 643 -5.97 -13.87 0.56
CA ASP A 643 -7.27 -14.16 1.15
C ASP A 643 -7.75 -15.56 0.76
N LEU A 644 -8.61 -16.14 1.60
CA LEU A 644 -9.20 -17.45 1.35
C LEU A 644 -10.62 -17.29 0.79
N ILE A 645 -10.84 -17.79 -0.43
CA ILE A 645 -12.17 -17.90 -1.03
C ILE A 645 -12.70 -19.32 -0.84
N VAL A 646 -13.92 -19.45 -0.31
CA VAL A 646 -14.59 -20.72 -0.05
C VAL A 646 -15.93 -20.77 -0.76
N ALA A 647 -16.05 -21.63 -1.77
CA ALA A 647 -17.29 -21.91 -2.47
C ALA A 647 -17.98 -23.16 -1.89
N ALA A 648 -19.30 -23.09 -1.70
CA ALA A 648 -20.08 -24.25 -1.29
C ALA A 648 -20.10 -25.32 -2.39
N GLY A 649 -19.95 -26.59 -2.00
CA GLY A 649 -20.02 -27.72 -2.93
C GLY A 649 -21.44 -28.22 -3.20
N THR A 650 -21.60 -29.53 -3.26
CA THR A 650 -22.83 -30.22 -3.68
C THR A 650 -24.05 -29.81 -2.85
N GLY A 651 -25.12 -29.37 -3.52
CA GLY A 651 -26.35 -28.91 -2.87
C GLY A 651 -26.28 -27.52 -2.22
N GLY A 652 -25.13 -26.82 -2.25
CA GLY A 652 -24.93 -25.52 -1.62
C GLY A 652 -25.43 -24.32 -2.43
N GLY A 653 -25.63 -24.50 -3.74
CA GLY A 653 -25.77 -23.36 -4.65
C GLY A 653 -24.43 -22.68 -4.94
N PRO A 654 -24.38 -21.65 -5.78
CA PRO A 654 -23.13 -20.94 -6.10
C PRO A 654 -22.70 -19.99 -4.97
N ARG A 655 -22.86 -20.38 -3.70
CA ARG A 655 -22.53 -19.57 -2.53
C ARG A 655 -21.02 -19.52 -2.34
N VAL A 656 -20.50 -18.34 -2.04
CA VAL A 656 -19.08 -18.04 -1.87
C VAL A 656 -18.91 -17.18 -0.64
N THR A 657 -17.96 -17.54 0.22
CA THR A 657 -17.47 -16.72 1.33
C THR A 657 -16.02 -16.34 1.06
N VAL A 658 -15.65 -15.07 1.25
CA VAL A 658 -14.26 -14.58 1.18
C VAL A 658 -13.82 -14.25 2.60
N PHE A 659 -12.69 -14.81 3.03
CA PHE A 659 -12.09 -14.58 4.34
C PHE A 659 -10.77 -13.84 4.22
N ASN A 660 -10.55 -12.87 5.10
CA ASN A 660 -9.28 -12.15 5.15
C ASN A 660 -8.13 -13.09 5.58
N GLY A 661 -7.10 -13.17 4.75
CA GLY A 661 -5.94 -14.05 4.92
C GLY A 661 -5.17 -13.83 6.22
N LYS A 662 -4.94 -12.56 6.61
CA LYS A 662 -4.25 -12.19 7.87
C LYS A 662 -4.94 -12.70 9.12
N THR A 663 -6.23 -13.03 9.03
CA THR A 663 -7.03 -13.51 10.16
C THR A 663 -7.26 -15.00 10.16
N ILE A 664 -6.66 -15.76 9.23
CA ILE A 664 -6.96 -17.19 9.05
C ILE A 664 -6.59 -18.04 10.27
N GLU A 665 -5.55 -17.65 11.01
CA GLU A 665 -5.12 -18.32 12.24
C GLU A 665 -6.04 -18.04 13.43
N ASN A 666 -6.94 -17.05 13.32
CA ASN A 666 -7.92 -16.78 14.35
C ASN A 666 -8.93 -17.92 14.42
N SER A 667 -9.47 -18.19 15.61
CA SER A 667 -10.52 -19.20 15.80
C SER A 667 -11.81 -18.88 15.02
N SER A 668 -11.95 -17.64 14.55
CA SER A 668 -13.01 -17.16 13.66
C SER A 668 -12.40 -16.14 12.69
N PRO A 669 -11.96 -16.56 11.50
CA PRO A 669 -11.43 -15.65 10.49
C PRO A 669 -12.47 -14.60 10.07
N THR A 670 -12.01 -13.40 9.73
CA THR A 670 -12.86 -12.29 9.31
C THR A 670 -13.43 -12.56 7.93
N VAL A 671 -14.76 -12.45 7.78
CA VAL A 671 -15.45 -12.56 6.49
C VAL A 671 -15.47 -11.19 5.83
N MET A 672 -14.95 -11.10 4.60
CA MET A 672 -14.99 -9.91 3.75
C MET A 672 -16.25 -9.88 2.88
N ALA A 673 -16.68 -11.03 2.37
CA ALA A 673 -17.87 -11.16 1.54
C ALA A 673 -18.55 -12.52 1.72
N ASP A 674 -19.88 -12.57 1.58
CA ASP A 674 -20.68 -13.81 1.52
C ASP A 674 -21.84 -13.60 0.55
N PHE A 675 -21.81 -14.32 -0.58
CA PHE A 675 -22.70 -14.06 -1.72
C PHE A 675 -22.90 -15.25 -2.64
N PHE A 676 -23.74 -15.08 -3.67
CA PHE A 676 -23.88 -16.04 -4.76
C PHE A 676 -23.14 -15.55 -6.01
N ALA A 677 -22.19 -16.33 -6.53
CA ALA A 677 -21.44 -15.99 -7.74
C ALA A 677 -22.37 -15.86 -8.97
N PHE A 678 -23.33 -16.77 -9.12
CA PHE A 678 -24.36 -16.71 -10.16
C PHE A 678 -25.73 -16.45 -9.52
N PRO A 679 -26.08 -15.18 -9.20
CA PRO A 679 -27.30 -14.87 -8.45
C PRO A 679 -28.57 -15.30 -9.21
N ASP A 680 -28.60 -15.11 -10.53
CA ASP A 680 -29.73 -15.50 -11.38
C ASP A 680 -29.95 -17.03 -11.43
N ASP A 681 -28.88 -17.80 -11.24
CA ASP A 681 -28.89 -19.26 -11.26
C ASP A 681 -28.85 -19.87 -9.85
N ALA A 682 -28.95 -19.07 -8.77
CA ALA A 682 -28.76 -19.56 -7.41
C ALA A 682 -29.76 -20.68 -7.01
N ALA A 683 -30.95 -20.67 -7.61
CA ALA A 683 -31.97 -21.69 -7.42
C ALA A 683 -31.76 -22.96 -8.27
N THR A 684 -31.09 -22.85 -9.42
CA THR A 684 -30.96 -23.92 -10.43
C THR A 684 -29.59 -24.58 -10.40
N LEU A 685 -28.52 -23.81 -10.22
CA LEU A 685 -27.15 -24.28 -10.06
C LEU A 685 -26.90 -24.75 -8.62
N ARG A 686 -27.29 -25.98 -8.28
CA ARG A 686 -27.22 -26.46 -6.90
C ARG A 686 -25.90 -27.12 -6.51
N ASN A 687 -25.04 -27.50 -7.44
CA ASN A 687 -23.79 -28.21 -7.13
C ASN A 687 -22.56 -27.30 -7.01
N GLY A 688 -22.78 -26.05 -6.61
CA GLY A 688 -21.72 -25.11 -6.34
C GLY A 688 -21.12 -24.48 -7.59
N VAL A 689 -19.96 -23.85 -7.36
CA VAL A 689 -19.06 -23.35 -8.41
C VAL A 689 -17.66 -23.92 -8.17
N TYR A 690 -16.85 -23.99 -9.21
CA TYR A 690 -15.40 -24.06 -9.09
C TYR A 690 -14.87 -22.63 -8.96
N VAL A 691 -13.78 -22.46 -8.22
CA VAL A 691 -13.25 -21.15 -7.88
C VAL A 691 -11.74 -21.13 -8.03
N ALA A 692 -11.21 -20.03 -8.57
CA ALA A 692 -9.81 -19.65 -8.62
C ALA A 692 -9.70 -18.15 -8.32
N ALA A 693 -8.48 -17.67 -8.02
CA ALA A 693 -8.23 -16.26 -7.82
C ALA A 693 -6.87 -15.86 -8.39
N GLY A 694 -6.79 -14.65 -8.95
CA GLY A 694 -5.57 -14.06 -9.51
C GLY A 694 -5.89 -12.71 -10.15
N ASP A 695 -4.92 -11.80 -10.23
CA ASP A 695 -5.11 -10.45 -10.77
C ASP A 695 -5.22 -10.51 -12.31
N VAL A 696 -6.43 -10.57 -12.84
CA VAL A 696 -6.68 -10.75 -14.28
C VAL A 696 -6.54 -9.42 -15.03
N ASN A 697 -6.71 -8.30 -14.34
CA ASN A 697 -6.80 -6.98 -14.95
C ASN A 697 -5.60 -6.05 -14.67
N GLY A 698 -4.68 -6.46 -13.80
CA GLY A 698 -3.46 -5.74 -13.45
C GLY A 698 -3.69 -4.59 -12.47
N ASP A 699 -4.77 -4.64 -11.67
CA ASP A 699 -5.11 -3.59 -10.70
C ASP A 699 -4.49 -3.79 -9.32
N GLY A 700 -3.72 -4.87 -9.13
CA GLY A 700 -3.06 -5.24 -7.88
C GLY A 700 -3.91 -6.15 -6.99
N HIS A 701 -5.20 -6.32 -7.28
CA HIS A 701 -6.09 -7.18 -6.52
C HIS A 701 -6.34 -8.51 -7.23
N ALA A 702 -6.30 -9.62 -6.49
CA ALA A 702 -6.71 -10.90 -7.02
C ALA A 702 -8.22 -10.90 -7.33
N ASP A 703 -8.56 -11.09 -8.60
CA ASP A 703 -9.93 -11.23 -9.07
C ASP A 703 -10.50 -12.60 -8.77
N LEU A 704 -11.83 -12.67 -8.60
CA LEU A 704 -12.52 -13.92 -8.28
C LEU A 704 -13.04 -14.55 -9.57
N ILE A 705 -12.51 -15.73 -9.90
CA ILE A 705 -12.85 -16.48 -11.12
C ILE A 705 -13.74 -17.67 -10.75
N PHE A 706 -14.94 -17.72 -11.32
CA PHE A 706 -15.92 -18.77 -11.05
C PHE A 706 -16.23 -19.58 -12.29
N GLY A 707 -16.15 -20.91 -12.16
CA GLY A 707 -16.69 -21.86 -13.14
C GLY A 707 -17.99 -22.49 -12.64
N GLY A 708 -19.01 -22.59 -13.49
CA GLY A 708 -20.24 -23.30 -13.15
C GLY A 708 -19.97 -24.73 -12.68
N GLY A 709 -20.52 -25.14 -11.53
CA GLY A 709 -20.41 -26.50 -11.04
C GLY A 709 -21.22 -27.53 -11.85
N PRO A 710 -21.15 -28.83 -11.50
CA PRO A 710 -21.87 -29.89 -12.21
C PRO A 710 -23.38 -29.66 -12.31
N GLY A 711 -23.98 -29.92 -13.47
CA GLY A 711 -25.36 -29.58 -13.78
C GLY A 711 -25.57 -28.14 -14.25
N GLY A 712 -24.54 -27.28 -14.14
CA GLY A 712 -24.47 -25.95 -14.74
C GLY A 712 -23.78 -25.96 -16.11
N ALA A 713 -24.02 -24.90 -16.88
CA ALA A 713 -23.29 -24.65 -18.12
C ALA A 713 -21.80 -24.37 -17.84
N PRO A 714 -20.89 -24.54 -18.82
CA PRO A 714 -19.46 -24.20 -18.68
C PRO A 714 -19.26 -22.68 -18.73
N ARG A 715 -19.98 -21.95 -17.88
CA ARG A 715 -19.91 -20.50 -17.75
C ARG A 715 -18.75 -20.14 -16.84
N VAL A 716 -17.94 -19.21 -17.30
CA VAL A 716 -16.91 -18.53 -16.53
C VAL A 716 -17.41 -17.13 -16.20
N LEU A 717 -17.25 -16.71 -14.95
CA LEU A 717 -17.54 -15.36 -14.47
C LEU A 717 -16.33 -14.86 -13.69
N ILE A 718 -15.84 -13.68 -14.03
CA ILE A 718 -14.71 -13.03 -13.36
C ILE A 718 -15.23 -11.75 -12.71
N LEU A 719 -15.12 -11.67 -11.39
CA LEU A 719 -15.52 -10.49 -10.60
C LEU A 719 -14.28 -9.77 -10.10
N SER A 720 -14.30 -8.43 -10.16
CA SER A 720 -13.21 -7.61 -9.65
C SER A 720 -12.96 -7.85 -8.17
N GLY A 721 -11.73 -8.22 -7.82
CA GLY A 721 -11.28 -8.41 -6.44
C GLY A 721 -11.38 -7.12 -5.63
N LEU A 722 -10.88 -6.02 -6.20
CA LEU A 722 -10.99 -4.67 -5.66
C LEU A 722 -12.42 -4.30 -5.25
N LEU A 723 -13.40 -4.50 -6.14
CA LEU A 723 -14.80 -4.18 -5.85
C LEU A 723 -15.38 -5.08 -4.74
N VAL A 724 -14.99 -6.36 -4.70
CA VAL A 724 -15.40 -7.29 -3.64
C VAL A 724 -14.79 -6.88 -2.29
N ALA A 725 -13.50 -6.52 -2.25
CA ALA A 725 -12.80 -6.05 -1.05
C ALA A 725 -13.38 -4.74 -0.50
N GLN A 726 -13.79 -3.83 -1.39
CA GLN A 726 -14.51 -2.61 -1.04
C GLN A 726 -15.95 -2.87 -0.55
N GLY A 727 -16.45 -4.11 -0.59
CA GLY A 727 -17.84 -4.43 -0.27
C GLY A 727 -18.85 -3.98 -1.34
N ASN A 728 -18.38 -3.57 -2.52
CA ASN A 728 -19.20 -3.22 -3.67
C ASN A 728 -19.49 -4.44 -4.57
N LEU A 729 -20.09 -5.47 -3.97
CA LEU A 729 -20.42 -6.70 -4.69
C LEU A 729 -21.41 -6.46 -5.84
N GLN A 730 -22.38 -5.56 -5.67
CA GLN A 730 -23.34 -5.23 -6.72
C GLN A 730 -22.62 -4.67 -7.94
N GLY A 731 -21.66 -3.75 -7.74
CA GLY A 731 -20.83 -3.23 -8.82
C GLY A 731 -20.01 -4.32 -9.51
N ALA A 732 -19.40 -5.23 -8.74
CA ALA A 732 -18.67 -6.36 -9.29
C ALA A 732 -19.56 -7.27 -10.16
N GLN A 733 -20.81 -7.50 -9.75
CA GLN A 733 -21.76 -8.35 -10.47
C GLN A 733 -22.42 -7.67 -11.67
N ASP A 734 -22.65 -6.35 -11.61
CA ASP A 734 -23.24 -5.57 -12.70
C ASP A 734 -22.24 -5.32 -13.83
N ALA A 735 -20.96 -5.21 -13.49
CA ALA A 735 -19.85 -5.02 -14.41
C ALA A 735 -18.73 -6.03 -14.13
N PRO A 736 -18.96 -7.34 -14.40
CA PRO A 736 -17.92 -8.34 -14.28
C PRO A 736 -16.79 -8.05 -15.27
N ILE A 737 -15.56 -8.42 -14.91
CA ILE A 737 -14.39 -8.30 -15.79
C ILE A 737 -14.64 -9.11 -17.07
N ASP A 738 -15.11 -10.34 -16.92
CA ASP A 738 -15.59 -11.15 -18.04
C ASP A 738 -16.69 -12.13 -17.62
N ASN A 739 -17.50 -12.54 -18.58
CA ASN A 739 -18.64 -13.44 -18.40
C ASN A 739 -18.96 -14.18 -19.70
N PHE A 740 -18.44 -15.40 -19.86
CA PHE A 740 -18.48 -16.12 -21.12
C PHE A 740 -18.69 -17.63 -20.93
N PHE A 741 -18.90 -18.36 -22.03
CA PHE A 741 -18.95 -19.82 -22.03
C PHE A 741 -17.64 -20.40 -22.55
N ALA A 742 -16.95 -21.17 -21.71
CA ALA A 742 -15.75 -21.92 -22.06
C ALA A 742 -16.11 -23.28 -22.66
N GLY A 743 -16.80 -23.27 -23.81
CA GLY A 743 -17.36 -24.47 -24.45
C GLY A 743 -18.79 -24.24 -24.91
N SER A 744 -19.53 -25.33 -25.16
CA SER A 744 -20.93 -25.22 -25.58
C SER A 744 -21.81 -24.83 -24.40
N SER A 745 -22.64 -23.81 -24.58
CA SER A 745 -23.61 -23.37 -23.56
C SER A 745 -24.73 -24.39 -23.31
N LEU A 746 -24.79 -25.48 -24.08
CA LEU A 746 -25.70 -26.61 -23.88
C LEU A 746 -25.12 -27.67 -22.95
N ASP A 747 -23.81 -27.65 -22.71
CA ASP A 747 -23.14 -28.65 -21.89
C ASP A 747 -23.52 -28.44 -20.43
N ARG A 748 -23.56 -29.50 -19.64
CA ARG A 748 -23.97 -29.43 -18.22
C ARG A 748 -22.96 -30.09 -17.28
N GLY A 749 -21.76 -30.36 -17.78
CA GLY A 749 -20.67 -30.96 -16.99
C GLY A 749 -19.98 -29.99 -16.03
N GLY A 750 -20.36 -28.70 -16.04
CA GLY A 750 -19.66 -27.61 -15.39
C GLY A 750 -18.31 -27.27 -16.06
N ILE A 751 -17.53 -26.39 -15.45
CA ILE A 751 -16.18 -26.04 -15.90
C ILE A 751 -15.27 -25.81 -14.69
N ARG A 752 -14.09 -26.46 -14.66
CA ARG A 752 -13.08 -26.23 -13.62
C ARG A 752 -12.18 -25.09 -14.06
N VAL A 753 -11.73 -24.27 -13.12
CA VAL A 753 -10.93 -23.07 -13.39
C VAL A 753 -9.66 -23.07 -12.55
N ALA A 754 -8.57 -22.57 -13.11
CA ALA A 754 -7.31 -22.30 -12.42
C ALA A 754 -6.71 -20.99 -12.95
N ALA A 755 -6.16 -20.18 -12.05
CA ALA A 755 -5.42 -18.98 -12.38
C ALA A 755 -3.92 -19.30 -12.40
N VAL A 756 -3.21 -18.87 -13.43
CA VAL A 756 -1.77 -19.11 -13.62
C VAL A 756 -1.15 -17.91 -14.31
N ASN A 757 0.18 -17.77 -14.25
CA ASN A 757 0.89 -16.89 -15.17
C ASN A 757 1.52 -17.77 -16.27
N ALA A 758 0.89 -17.84 -17.44
CA ALA A 758 1.26 -18.75 -18.52
C ALA A 758 2.16 -18.13 -19.58
N ASP A 759 2.19 -16.80 -19.73
CA ASP A 759 3.02 -16.09 -20.72
C ASP A 759 4.07 -15.14 -20.14
N GLY A 760 4.04 -14.93 -18.83
CA GLY A 760 5.04 -14.17 -18.12
C GLY A 760 4.79 -12.67 -18.13
N ASP A 761 3.55 -12.23 -18.28
CA ASP A 761 3.16 -10.86 -17.95
C ASP A 761 2.76 -10.73 -16.47
N ASP A 762 2.29 -9.56 -16.05
CA ASP A 762 1.85 -9.33 -14.67
C ASP A 762 0.37 -9.71 -14.46
N LEU A 763 -0.29 -10.29 -15.48
CA LEU A 763 -1.69 -10.67 -15.43
C LEU A 763 -1.85 -12.17 -15.13
N ALA A 764 -2.92 -12.49 -14.44
CA ALA A 764 -3.38 -13.86 -14.27
C ALA A 764 -4.08 -14.33 -15.54
N ASP A 765 -3.55 -15.42 -16.10
CA ASP A 765 -4.16 -16.21 -17.16
C ASP A 765 -5.11 -17.25 -16.58
N LEU A 766 -6.09 -17.63 -17.39
CA LEU A 766 -7.11 -18.61 -17.02
C LEU A 766 -6.90 -19.91 -17.78
N MET A 767 -6.75 -21.01 -17.03
CA MET A 767 -6.86 -22.37 -17.55
C MET A 767 -8.21 -22.97 -17.15
N VAL A 768 -8.93 -23.55 -18.11
CA VAL A 768 -10.22 -24.19 -17.86
C VAL A 768 -10.18 -25.67 -18.25
N GLY A 769 -10.58 -26.53 -17.31
CA GLY A 769 -10.70 -27.97 -17.50
C GLY A 769 -12.14 -28.36 -17.85
N SER A 770 -12.29 -29.23 -18.84
CA SER A 770 -13.58 -29.70 -19.34
C SER A 770 -14.49 -30.34 -18.28
N GLY A 771 -15.79 -30.31 -18.54
CA GLY A 771 -16.86 -30.80 -17.67
C GLY A 771 -16.91 -32.32 -17.49
N GLN A 772 -17.81 -32.76 -16.59
CA GLN A 772 -18.13 -34.18 -16.42
C GLN A 772 -18.68 -34.78 -17.72
N GLY A 773 -18.14 -35.94 -18.13
CA GLY A 773 -18.57 -36.65 -19.33
C GLY A 773 -18.01 -36.07 -20.64
N ASP A 774 -17.12 -35.09 -20.57
CA ASP A 774 -16.46 -34.50 -21.73
C ASP A 774 -15.06 -35.09 -21.96
N MET A 775 -14.54 -34.91 -23.18
CA MET A 775 -13.15 -35.22 -23.50
C MET A 775 -12.21 -34.36 -22.68
N ALA A 776 -11.14 -34.96 -22.16
CA ALA A 776 -10.15 -34.32 -21.29
C ALA A 776 -9.37 -33.18 -21.98
N ASN A 777 -9.96 -31.99 -22.00
CA ASN A 777 -9.36 -30.80 -22.58
C ASN A 777 -9.08 -29.76 -21.50
N VAL A 778 -7.93 -29.10 -21.63
CA VAL A 778 -7.60 -27.87 -20.93
C VAL A 778 -7.47 -26.75 -21.95
N VAL A 779 -8.16 -25.64 -21.73
CA VAL A 779 -8.17 -24.47 -22.64
C VAL A 779 -7.63 -23.28 -21.87
N GLY A 780 -6.70 -22.54 -22.45
CA GLY A 780 -6.10 -21.34 -21.85
C GLY A 780 -6.55 -20.06 -22.51
N TYR A 781 -6.75 -19.03 -21.69
CA TYR A 781 -7.05 -17.66 -22.08
C TYR A 781 -6.06 -16.75 -21.37
N LEU A 782 -5.42 -15.82 -22.09
CA LEU A 782 -4.50 -14.87 -21.46
C LEU A 782 -5.26 -13.76 -20.73
N GLY A 783 -4.70 -13.23 -19.65
CA GLY A 783 -5.24 -12.09 -18.90
C GLY A 783 -5.53 -10.89 -19.83
N THR A 784 -4.59 -10.59 -20.72
CA THR A 784 -4.76 -9.56 -21.77
C THR A 784 -5.99 -9.74 -22.65
N SER A 785 -6.46 -10.98 -22.86
CA SER A 785 -7.67 -11.26 -23.62
C SER A 785 -8.94 -11.20 -22.76
N LEU A 786 -8.85 -11.53 -21.48
CA LEU A 786 -9.98 -11.58 -20.55
C LEU A 786 -10.50 -10.18 -20.21
N VAL A 787 -9.64 -9.16 -20.21
CA VAL A 787 -10.06 -7.76 -19.97
C VAL A 787 -10.78 -7.10 -21.16
N THR A 788 -10.88 -7.78 -22.30
CA THR A 788 -11.47 -7.21 -23.53
C THR A 788 -12.96 -7.53 -23.72
N GLY A 789 -13.51 -8.45 -22.92
CA GLY A 789 -14.90 -8.94 -23.04
C GLY A 789 -15.16 -9.89 -24.22
N THR A 790 -14.12 -10.27 -24.97
CA THR A 790 -14.17 -11.36 -25.96
C THR A 790 -12.95 -12.28 -25.81
N PRO A 791 -12.97 -13.22 -24.86
CA PRO A 791 -11.86 -14.13 -24.62
C PRO A 791 -11.49 -14.93 -25.86
N THR A 792 -10.21 -14.89 -26.20
CA THR A 792 -9.63 -15.67 -27.28
C THR A 792 -8.89 -16.85 -26.68
N VAL A 793 -9.13 -18.03 -27.23
CA VAL A 793 -8.38 -19.24 -26.84
C VAL A 793 -6.94 -19.08 -27.30
N THR A 794 -6.02 -19.08 -26.34
CA THR A 794 -4.57 -18.99 -26.57
C THR A 794 -3.93 -20.38 -26.57
N SER A 795 -4.36 -21.26 -25.66
CA SER A 795 -3.82 -22.60 -25.54
C SER A 795 -4.91 -23.66 -25.55
N PHE A 796 -4.57 -24.82 -26.11
CA PHE A 796 -5.45 -25.98 -26.15
C PHE A 796 -4.61 -27.22 -25.90
N LEU A 797 -4.92 -27.93 -24.82
CA LEU A 797 -4.21 -29.11 -24.39
C LEU A 797 -5.17 -30.30 -24.31
N ASN A 798 -4.82 -31.36 -25.04
CA ASN A 798 -5.55 -32.62 -25.03
C ASN A 798 -4.92 -33.57 -24.00
N ALA A 799 -5.29 -33.40 -22.73
CA ALA A 799 -4.76 -34.19 -21.64
C ALA A 799 -5.21 -35.65 -21.75
N PHE A 800 -4.40 -36.59 -21.25
CA PHE A 800 -4.75 -38.01 -21.22
C PHE A 800 -5.13 -38.62 -22.60
N GLY A 801 -4.67 -38.00 -23.70
CA GLY A 801 -5.02 -38.42 -25.06
C GLY A 801 -6.50 -38.25 -25.42
N GLY A 802 -7.24 -37.42 -24.67
CA GLY A 802 -8.61 -37.04 -24.99
C GLY A 802 -9.66 -38.02 -24.49
N ALA A 803 -9.29 -38.81 -23.49
CA ALA A 803 -10.21 -39.69 -22.80
C ALA A 803 -11.41 -38.90 -22.27
N THR A 804 -12.60 -39.48 -22.39
CA THR A 804 -13.79 -38.94 -21.73
C THR A 804 -13.72 -39.27 -20.25
N LEU A 805 -13.77 -38.24 -19.39
CA LEU A 805 -13.62 -38.40 -17.94
C LEU A 805 -14.97 -38.28 -17.23
N SER A 806 -15.25 -39.18 -16.29
CA SER A 806 -16.51 -39.16 -15.52
C SER A 806 -16.68 -37.87 -14.73
N ASP A 807 -15.59 -37.42 -14.11
CA ASP A 807 -15.57 -36.31 -13.17
C ASP A 807 -14.90 -35.07 -13.74
N GLY A 808 -14.71 -35.02 -15.06
CA GLY A 808 -14.09 -33.90 -15.77
C GLY A 808 -12.60 -33.77 -15.51
N VAL A 809 -12.04 -32.62 -15.90
CA VAL A 809 -10.61 -32.31 -15.76
C VAL A 809 -10.42 -31.30 -14.64
N TYR A 810 -9.52 -31.59 -13.70
CA TYR A 810 -9.04 -30.62 -12.72
C TYR A 810 -7.70 -30.07 -13.17
N VAL A 811 -7.53 -28.77 -12.98
CA VAL A 811 -6.30 -28.03 -13.27
C VAL A 811 -5.94 -27.27 -12.01
N GLY A 812 -4.66 -27.23 -11.67
CA GLY A 812 -4.17 -26.47 -10.52
C GLY A 812 -2.69 -26.20 -10.60
#